data_AF-A0A5M5MRW8-F1
#
_entry.id   AF-A0A5M5MRW8-F1
#
_cell.length_a   1.000
_cell.length_b   1.000
_cell.length_c   1.000
_cell.angle_alpha   90.00
_cell.angle_beta   90.00
_cell.angle_gamma   90.00
#
_symmetry.space_group_name_H-M   'P 1'
#
loop_
_entity.id
_entity.type
_entity.pdbx_description
1 polymer ?
#
loop_
_entity_poly.entity_id
_entity_poly.type
_entity_poly.pdbx_seq_one_letter_code
_entity_poly.pdbx_strand_id
1 'polypeptide(L)'
;MVKAIIDSSYKFEFERSPLFFMRVESREVQNSSDRRDVSLEYYWDSAVSQVDCTIESKEMAIDGTLKLMIANYPFIISKIQSEKKEPSKANVKLSYQVHPFSPASYYDMLFLTNRMLTRKQNYKDNFYFQELLWVLDNYEFNENTITQVLSQYNEFYVNETINVFHDIGHCLSYEKQERIANYLKKRNVDYKIYFPRTLSEALSNTNKRIQGVGNKRNIFRILSLLLGYSSLASTDKIGDESEEKQYVHYEESVLKSSSNDIIRLYRWLKDGDYNYGDLAPIIRLFSLLEPQIQLDVVKRYFHAIRLTQTVYSDEILTAFLNNRYKKFERLCNVLTANLSPLDMTVPLLCDNIQCFIKSNGTSFQSFNGVLDCTFMNVNPLYSEINFNLNKILPTCNGGAVYDSNFIGFINYRLIIELAKENFKEDYLKQNVINLLNAIGKREYKYIYTCHTEGEKEESLMHPMCKSCYIAQKKKIDLNIWQIYDEQYKELFTHIFNIPHPSNKYDSLNINFDNIDLILFRERLASFFDKKSESHDDKWLIKPDFYKNYITLLQIFCNISTVRISIRNNIVIGCRVLDVDYVPSKGIDPNKAEKERRNKEVEITIQRVKNALEYITGYEIKNNVLELPYDPIKLDEICKIFYHRIDETEDNLNKLHFLSHRRISKYFIYCAPEYENNINDATNLPYFWCQQKECFRNVLSNQVLANTKSWNEYTLFHILEICGFPLLKETTAGFEANAVIRNIIAIINKIKIFFEKLKCEVCGHLIWSKHSGPFNNYNRFVCINNLCPEHNKEVYLSYCNKCKKGLIDSRDSAQCPNGWRICPLCYGCCNDETIESVVQRYIVSHKPIPPLIEKQRGNGHNNKNIYFCPKCGGKIISILNEKQNNVIYQCENCGHQKRQQ
;
A
#
# COMPACT_ATOMS: atom_id res chain seq x y z
N MET A 1 33.38 -7.65 14.92
CA MET A 1 33.58 -8.30 13.60
C MET A 1 32.22 -8.48 12.97
N VAL A 2 32.02 -7.92 11.78
CA VAL A 2 30.76 -7.99 11.05
C VAL A 2 30.54 -9.42 10.56
N LYS A 3 29.29 -9.90 10.63
CA LYS A 3 28.91 -11.24 10.19
C LYS A 3 27.79 -11.16 9.16
N ALA A 4 27.93 -11.91 8.08
CA ALA A 4 26.86 -12.18 7.13
C ALA A 4 26.23 -13.55 7.42
N ILE A 5 24.91 -13.63 7.41
CA ILE A 5 24.14 -14.84 7.64
C ILE A 5 23.45 -15.25 6.35
N ILE A 6 23.59 -16.52 5.96
CA ILE A 6 22.95 -17.08 4.76
C ILE A 6 22.26 -18.40 5.07
N ASP A 7 21.32 -18.80 4.21
CA ASP A 7 20.78 -20.17 4.20
C ASP A 7 21.85 -21.16 3.72
N SER A 8 21.91 -22.34 4.33
CA SER A 8 22.76 -23.45 3.88
C SER A 8 22.56 -23.82 2.41
N SER A 9 21.35 -23.64 1.86
CA SER A 9 21.10 -23.87 0.43
C SER A 9 21.86 -22.90 -0.48
N TYR A 10 22.19 -21.70 0.02
CA TYR A 10 22.94 -20.66 -0.71
C TYR A 10 24.46 -20.78 -0.51
N LYS A 11 24.93 -21.70 0.35
CA LYS A 11 26.34 -21.87 0.72
C LYS A 11 27.29 -21.87 -0.49
N PHE A 12 27.03 -22.78 -1.42
CA PHE A 12 27.92 -23.02 -2.54
C PHE A 12 28.02 -21.83 -3.49
N GLU A 13 26.91 -21.13 -3.68
CA GLU A 13 26.87 -19.91 -4.50
C GLU A 13 27.62 -18.77 -3.80
N PHE A 14 27.40 -18.60 -2.50
CA PHE A 14 28.07 -17.57 -1.71
C PHE A 14 29.58 -17.78 -1.63
N GLU A 15 30.06 -19.01 -1.39
CA GLU A 15 31.51 -19.30 -1.33
C GLU A 15 32.21 -19.11 -2.68
N ARG A 16 31.50 -19.29 -3.80
CA ARG A 16 32.03 -19.03 -5.15
C ARG A 16 32.14 -17.55 -5.48
N SER A 17 31.21 -16.76 -4.96
CA SER A 17 31.12 -15.34 -5.19
C SER A 17 30.77 -14.63 -3.88
N PRO A 18 31.74 -14.51 -2.94
CA PRO A 18 31.52 -14.04 -1.58
C PRO A 18 31.33 -12.52 -1.46
N LEU A 19 31.03 -11.87 -2.58
CA LEU A 19 30.87 -10.43 -2.72
C LEU A 19 29.40 -10.04 -2.60
N PHE A 20 29.10 -8.99 -1.85
CA PHE A 20 27.77 -8.40 -1.81
C PHE A 20 27.88 -6.92 -1.46
N PHE A 21 26.91 -6.13 -1.91
CA PHE A 21 26.87 -4.73 -1.60
C PHE A 21 26.02 -4.46 -0.37
N MET A 22 26.38 -3.41 0.35
CA MET A 22 25.59 -2.82 1.42
C MET A 22 25.10 -1.44 1.01
N ARG A 23 23.85 -1.15 1.38
CA ARG A 23 23.17 0.13 1.19
C ARG A 23 22.76 0.73 2.52
N VAL A 24 22.60 2.05 2.57
CA VAL A 24 22.14 2.74 3.77
C VAL A 24 20.62 2.68 3.82
N GLU A 25 20.08 2.24 4.94
CA GLU A 25 18.65 2.19 5.24
C GLU A 25 18.35 3.01 6.50
N SER A 26 17.09 3.37 6.71
CA SER A 26 16.64 4.06 7.91
C SER A 26 15.46 3.34 8.58
N ARG A 27 15.41 3.42 9.91
CA ARG A 27 14.27 2.96 10.72
C ARG A 27 13.78 4.09 11.61
N GLU A 28 12.47 4.15 11.75
CA GLU A 28 11.80 5.02 12.72
C GLU A 28 11.96 4.42 14.12
N VAL A 29 12.51 5.22 15.04
CA VAL A 29 12.64 4.87 16.45
C VAL A 29 11.78 5.82 17.26
N GLN A 30 10.81 5.25 17.99
CA GLN A 30 9.95 6.02 18.87
C GLN A 30 10.68 6.31 20.18
N ASN A 31 10.73 7.57 20.56
CA ASN A 31 11.31 7.98 21.85
C ASN A 31 10.40 7.51 23.00
N SER A 32 10.96 6.88 24.01
CA SER A 32 10.19 6.27 25.12
C SER A 32 9.44 7.29 25.99
N SER A 33 9.78 8.57 25.91
CA SER A 33 9.19 9.66 26.69
C SER A 33 8.03 10.39 26.00
N ASP A 34 7.94 10.36 24.67
CA ASP A 34 6.85 10.98 23.92
C ASP A 34 6.50 10.17 22.66
N ARG A 35 5.31 9.57 22.63
CA ARG A 35 4.83 8.73 21.51
C ARG A 35 4.66 9.51 20.19
N ARG A 36 4.80 10.83 20.21
CA ARG A 36 4.74 11.69 19.02
C ARG A 36 6.11 12.06 18.44
N ASP A 37 7.20 11.73 19.15
CA ASP A 37 8.55 12.07 18.71
C ASP A 37 9.23 10.83 18.11
N VAL A 38 9.42 10.85 16.79
CA VAL A 38 9.98 9.76 15.99
C VAL A 38 11.31 10.23 15.41
N SER A 39 12.42 9.61 15.82
CA SER A 39 13.73 9.86 15.23
C SER A 39 14.06 8.81 14.16
N LEU A 40 14.88 9.19 13.18
CA LEU A 40 15.38 8.26 12.15
C LEU A 40 16.78 7.78 12.54
N GLU A 41 16.92 6.49 12.77
CA GLU A 41 18.24 5.85 12.88
C GLU A 41 18.64 5.26 11.53
N TYR A 42 19.86 5.57 11.09
CA TYR A 42 20.44 5.05 9.86
C TYR A 42 21.40 3.89 10.14
N TYR A 43 21.39 2.89 9.28
CA TYR A 43 22.24 1.71 9.33
C TYR A 43 22.55 1.19 7.93
N TRP A 44 23.55 0.33 7.81
CA TRP A 44 23.85 -0.38 6.57
C TRP A 44 23.14 -1.72 6.55
N ASP A 45 22.52 -2.06 5.42
CA ASP A 45 21.86 -3.33 5.18
C ASP A 45 22.32 -3.97 3.87
N SER A 46 22.25 -5.29 3.80
CA SER A 46 22.62 -6.04 2.59
C SER A 46 21.67 -5.74 1.44
N ALA A 47 22.22 -5.40 0.28
CA ALA A 47 21.47 -5.26 -0.97
C ALA A 47 21.11 -6.61 -1.62
N VAL A 48 21.53 -7.75 -1.03
CA VAL A 48 21.28 -9.11 -1.53
C VAL A 48 20.37 -9.83 -0.54
N SER A 49 19.13 -10.11 -0.96
CA SER A 49 18.09 -10.71 -0.10
C SER A 49 18.45 -12.07 0.53
N GLN A 50 19.42 -12.79 -0.04
CA GLN A 50 19.90 -14.10 0.44
C GLN A 50 20.98 -13.96 1.53
N VAL A 51 21.47 -12.74 1.74
CA VAL A 51 22.53 -12.40 2.70
C VAL A 51 21.94 -11.44 3.72
N ASP A 52 21.78 -11.91 4.95
CA ASP A 52 21.34 -11.12 6.10
C ASP A 52 22.58 -10.54 6.79
N CYS A 53 22.76 -9.22 6.66
CA CYS A 53 23.92 -8.50 7.20
C CYS A 53 23.53 -7.05 7.45
N THR A 54 23.53 -6.64 8.71
CA THR A 54 23.21 -5.27 9.14
C THR A 54 24.37 -4.72 9.98
N ILE A 55 24.80 -3.48 9.70
CA ILE A 55 25.87 -2.79 10.43
C ILE A 55 25.35 -1.42 10.88
N GLU A 56 25.49 -1.10 12.16
CA GLU A 56 25.05 0.21 12.68
C GLU A 56 25.98 1.35 12.23
N SER A 57 25.45 2.56 12.12
CA SER A 57 26.20 3.77 11.73
C SER A 57 27.41 4.08 12.60
N LYS A 58 27.40 3.64 13.86
CA LYS A 58 28.51 3.78 14.81
C LYS A 58 29.69 2.87 14.49
N GLU A 59 29.43 1.74 13.82
CA GLU A 59 30.46 0.75 13.45
C GLU A 59 31.06 1.01 12.07
N MET A 60 30.29 1.63 11.16
CA MET A 60 30.75 2.05 9.85
C MET A 60 30.10 3.39 9.46
N ALA A 61 30.93 4.42 9.30
CA ALA A 61 30.47 5.77 8.96
C ALA A 61 29.60 5.78 7.70
N ILE A 62 28.51 6.53 7.75
CA ILE A 62 27.56 6.69 6.64
C ILE A 62 28.02 7.89 5.80
N ASP A 63 28.52 7.61 4.59
CA ASP A 63 28.96 8.61 3.63
C ASP A 63 28.05 8.72 2.39
N GLY A 64 26.89 8.05 2.43
CA GLY A 64 25.90 8.05 1.34
C GLY A 64 26.32 7.28 0.08
N THR A 65 27.46 6.58 0.10
CA THR A 65 27.90 5.71 -1.00
C THR A 65 27.57 4.25 -0.70
N LEU A 66 27.59 3.37 -1.69
CA LEU A 66 27.54 1.93 -1.40
C LEU A 66 28.84 1.45 -0.77
N LYS A 67 28.80 0.30 -0.10
CA LYS A 67 30.01 -0.43 0.28
C LYS A 67 29.98 -1.83 -0.30
N LEU A 68 31.05 -2.23 -0.98
CA LEU A 68 31.25 -3.61 -1.40
C LEU A 68 31.88 -4.38 -0.23
N MET A 69 31.24 -5.45 0.20
CA MET A 69 31.70 -6.34 1.26
C MET A 69 32.10 -7.68 0.68
N ILE A 70 33.02 -8.37 1.37
CA ILE A 70 33.46 -9.70 1.00
C ILE A 70 33.63 -10.59 2.24
N ALA A 71 33.34 -11.89 2.12
CA ALA A 71 33.65 -12.85 3.17
C ALA A 71 35.17 -13.11 3.30
N ASN A 72 35.66 -13.21 4.54
CA ASN A 72 37.07 -13.46 4.84
C ASN A 72 37.52 -14.79 4.22
N TYR A 73 38.69 -14.80 3.58
CA TYR A 73 39.32 -16.02 3.07
C TYR A 73 40.59 -16.35 3.87
N PRO A 74 40.79 -17.60 4.34
CA PRO A 74 39.86 -18.75 4.26
C PRO A 74 38.57 -18.53 5.05
N PHE A 75 37.44 -19.10 4.58
CA PHE A 75 36.11 -18.84 5.15
C PHE A 75 36.00 -19.26 6.62
N ILE A 76 35.67 -18.31 7.49
CA ILE A 76 35.41 -18.54 8.91
C ILE A 76 33.89 -18.70 9.09
N ILE A 77 33.45 -19.94 9.33
CA ILE A 77 32.01 -20.32 9.31
C ILE A 77 31.56 -20.82 10.69
N SER A 78 30.41 -20.35 11.17
CA SER A 78 29.70 -20.96 12.31
C SER A 78 28.26 -21.36 11.94
N LYS A 79 27.82 -22.55 12.35
CA LYS A 79 26.43 -23.01 12.17
C LYS A 79 25.52 -22.38 13.23
N ILE A 80 24.37 -21.86 12.80
CA ILE A 80 23.31 -21.36 13.67
C ILE A 80 22.15 -22.36 13.62
N GLN A 81 21.84 -22.99 14.76
CA GLN A 81 20.64 -23.84 14.88
C GLN A 81 19.43 -22.97 15.25
N SER A 82 18.31 -23.11 14.54
CA SER A 82 17.07 -22.41 14.87
C SER A 82 16.34 -23.14 16.00
N GLU A 83 16.02 -22.44 17.09
CA GLU A 83 15.30 -23.01 18.25
C GLU A 83 13.80 -23.29 18.01
N LYS A 84 13.23 -22.91 16.85
CA LYS A 84 11.80 -23.13 16.56
C LYS A 84 11.57 -24.44 15.80
N LYS A 85 10.94 -25.41 16.48
CA LYS A 85 10.36 -26.63 15.90
C LYS A 85 9.11 -26.27 15.07
N GLU A 86 9.26 -25.95 13.79
CA GLU A 86 8.17 -26.09 12.81
C GLU A 86 8.50 -27.24 11.84
N PRO A 87 7.53 -28.11 11.45
CA PRO A 87 7.82 -29.38 10.79
C PRO A 87 8.02 -29.29 9.27
N SER A 88 8.40 -28.14 8.71
CA SER A 88 8.64 -28.00 7.27
C SER A 88 9.91 -27.19 7.00
N LYS A 89 10.97 -27.91 6.59
CA LYS A 89 12.31 -27.42 6.23
C LYS A 89 13.01 -26.61 7.33
N ALA A 90 13.66 -27.30 8.26
CA ALA A 90 14.64 -26.69 9.14
C ALA A 90 15.87 -26.26 8.31
N ASN A 91 15.83 -25.04 7.77
CA ASN A 91 16.94 -24.49 7.01
C ASN A 91 18.08 -24.12 7.99
N VAL A 92 19.19 -24.84 7.89
CA VAL A 92 20.40 -24.53 8.65
C VAL A 92 20.93 -23.19 8.17
N LYS A 93 21.14 -22.23 9.08
CA LYS A 93 21.78 -20.95 8.75
C LYS A 93 23.28 -21.02 8.98
N LEU A 94 24.06 -20.39 8.10
CA LEU A 94 25.51 -20.29 8.17
C LEU A 94 25.91 -18.83 8.39
N SER A 95 26.87 -18.58 9.27
CA SER A 95 27.42 -17.25 9.51
C SER A 95 28.86 -17.18 9.02
N TYR A 96 29.18 -16.15 8.22
CA TYR A 96 30.49 -15.84 7.66
C TYR A 96 31.01 -14.53 8.25
N GLN A 97 32.29 -14.48 8.60
CA GLN A 97 32.94 -13.19 8.86
C GLN A 97 33.17 -12.43 7.55
N VAL A 98 32.90 -11.13 7.55
CA VAL A 98 33.01 -10.27 6.37
C VAL A 98 33.80 -8.99 6.66
N HIS A 99 34.38 -8.40 5.62
CA HIS A 99 35.09 -7.11 5.67
C HIS A 99 34.81 -6.26 4.42
N PRO A 100 35.06 -4.92 4.48
CA PRO A 100 35.00 -4.06 3.30
C PRO A 100 36.05 -4.45 2.27
N PHE A 101 35.65 -4.44 0.99
CA PHE A 101 36.51 -4.77 -0.13
C PHE A 101 37.79 -3.91 -0.16
N SER A 102 38.93 -4.57 -0.42
CA SER A 102 40.23 -3.91 -0.59
C SER A 102 40.82 -4.17 -1.98
N PRO A 103 41.07 -3.14 -2.81
CA PRO A 103 41.71 -3.31 -4.12
C PRO A 103 43.18 -3.76 -4.03
N ALA A 104 43.79 -3.67 -2.84
CA ALA A 104 45.14 -4.16 -2.59
C ALA A 104 45.17 -5.66 -2.23
N SER A 105 44.05 -6.22 -1.77
CA SER A 105 43.95 -7.64 -1.42
C SER A 105 43.93 -8.50 -2.68
N TYR A 106 44.86 -9.46 -2.73
CA TYR A 106 44.94 -10.45 -3.80
C TYR A 106 43.65 -11.27 -3.90
N TYR A 107 43.13 -11.78 -2.78
CA TYR A 107 41.94 -12.62 -2.76
C TYR A 107 40.67 -11.84 -3.15
N ASP A 108 40.53 -10.60 -2.68
CA ASP A 108 39.36 -9.77 -3.00
C ASP A 108 39.28 -9.51 -4.50
N MET A 109 40.40 -9.11 -5.10
CA MET A 109 40.52 -8.91 -6.54
C MET A 109 40.32 -10.21 -7.32
N LEU A 110 40.81 -11.35 -6.83
CA LEU A 110 40.57 -12.66 -7.44
C LEU A 110 39.08 -13.02 -7.47
N PHE A 111 38.36 -12.85 -6.37
CA PHE A 111 36.92 -13.10 -6.30
C PHE A 111 36.12 -12.12 -7.18
N LEU A 112 36.55 -10.86 -7.26
CA LEU A 112 35.95 -9.86 -8.16
C LEU A 112 36.09 -10.26 -9.63
N THR A 113 37.30 -10.66 -10.05
CA THR A 113 37.57 -11.13 -11.42
C THR A 113 36.80 -12.41 -11.74
N ASN A 114 36.79 -13.39 -10.83
CA ASN A 114 36.02 -14.63 -10.98
C ASN A 114 34.53 -14.37 -11.15
N ARG A 115 33.96 -13.47 -10.34
CA ARG A 115 32.55 -13.09 -10.43
C ARG A 115 32.23 -12.47 -11.79
N MET A 116 33.05 -11.52 -12.24
CA MET A 116 32.87 -10.87 -13.55
C MET A 116 32.92 -11.89 -14.69
N LEU A 117 33.95 -12.74 -14.73
CA LEU A 117 34.14 -13.74 -15.78
C LEU A 117 33.02 -14.78 -15.79
N THR A 118 32.59 -15.25 -14.62
CA THR A 118 31.49 -16.21 -14.48
C THR A 118 30.19 -15.63 -15.01
N ARG A 119 29.87 -14.39 -14.62
CA ARG A 119 28.66 -13.69 -15.09
C ARG A 119 28.70 -13.43 -16.59
N LYS A 120 29.86 -13.08 -17.15
CA LYS A 120 30.05 -12.81 -18.59
C LYS A 120 29.75 -14.02 -19.48
N GLN A 121 29.90 -15.25 -18.97
CA GLN A 121 29.53 -16.47 -19.70
C GLN A 121 28.01 -16.55 -19.97
N ASN A 122 27.19 -15.82 -19.20
CA ASN A 122 25.76 -15.74 -19.42
C ASN A 122 25.42 -14.62 -20.41
N TYR A 123 25.10 -14.98 -21.64
CA TYR A 123 24.75 -14.03 -22.72
C TYR A 123 23.55 -13.13 -22.42
N LYS A 124 22.71 -13.46 -21.43
CA LYS A 124 21.59 -12.61 -20.99
C LYS A 124 21.98 -11.62 -19.89
N ASP A 125 23.13 -11.79 -19.24
CA ASP A 125 23.60 -10.87 -18.21
C ASP A 125 24.30 -9.67 -18.82
N ASN A 126 23.58 -8.56 -18.90
CA ASN A 126 24.10 -7.29 -19.39
C ASN A 126 24.81 -6.44 -18.32
N PHE A 127 24.94 -6.96 -17.10
CA PHE A 127 25.49 -6.28 -15.92
C PHE A 127 26.69 -7.01 -15.32
N TYR A 128 27.31 -7.94 -16.06
CA TYR A 128 28.46 -8.73 -15.60
C TYR A 128 29.65 -7.88 -15.10
N PHE A 129 29.76 -6.62 -15.53
CA PHE A 129 30.83 -5.69 -15.18
C PHE A 129 30.54 -4.85 -13.93
N GLN A 130 29.35 -4.95 -13.33
CA GLN A 130 28.86 -3.99 -12.34
C GLN A 130 29.79 -3.79 -11.14
N GLU A 131 30.18 -4.89 -10.47
CA GLU A 131 31.06 -4.84 -9.31
C GLU A 131 32.43 -4.26 -9.67
N LEU A 132 32.97 -4.67 -10.82
CA LEU A 132 34.27 -4.20 -11.31
C LEU A 132 34.24 -2.71 -11.62
N LEU A 133 33.24 -2.25 -12.35
CA LEU A 133 33.05 -0.84 -12.69
C LEU A 133 32.92 0.03 -11.44
N TRP A 134 32.12 -0.43 -10.47
CA TRP A 134 31.95 0.27 -9.21
C TRP A 134 33.27 0.37 -8.43
N VAL A 135 34.05 -0.71 -8.36
CA VAL A 135 35.38 -0.70 -7.73
C VAL A 135 36.32 0.26 -8.44
N LEU A 136 36.35 0.25 -9.78
CA LEU A 136 37.18 1.16 -10.56
C LEU A 136 36.78 2.62 -10.35
N ASP A 137 35.50 2.95 -10.16
CA ASP A 137 35.03 4.33 -9.91
C ASP A 137 35.26 4.82 -8.46
N ASN A 138 35.27 3.92 -7.47
CA ASN A 138 35.36 4.30 -6.05
C ASN A 138 36.75 4.12 -5.43
N TYR A 139 37.58 3.22 -5.98
CA TYR A 139 38.93 2.96 -5.49
C TYR A 139 40.00 3.40 -6.49
N GLU A 140 41.25 3.48 -6.00
CA GLU A 140 42.41 3.62 -6.87
C GLU A 140 42.70 2.31 -7.62
N PHE A 141 43.10 2.42 -8.87
CA PHE A 141 43.50 1.27 -9.68
C PHE A 141 44.86 0.71 -9.19
N ASN A 142 44.85 -0.50 -8.65
CA ASN A 142 46.06 -1.19 -8.20
C ASN A 142 46.59 -2.15 -9.29
N GLU A 143 47.56 -1.65 -10.08
CA GLU A 143 48.18 -2.38 -11.18
C GLU A 143 48.88 -3.68 -10.75
N ASN A 144 49.52 -3.68 -9.58
CA ASN A 144 50.30 -4.82 -9.10
C ASN A 144 49.37 -5.98 -8.75
N THR A 145 48.32 -5.72 -7.97
CA THR A 145 47.36 -6.75 -7.55
C THR A 145 46.63 -7.34 -8.75
N ILE A 146 46.15 -6.52 -9.69
CA ILE A 146 45.46 -7.05 -10.89
C ILE A 146 46.41 -7.88 -11.78
N THR A 147 47.67 -7.48 -11.90
CA THR A 147 48.67 -8.27 -12.66
C THR A 147 48.93 -9.62 -12.00
N GLN A 148 49.04 -9.65 -10.67
CA GLN A 148 49.17 -10.90 -9.92
C GLN A 148 47.95 -11.81 -10.08
N VAL A 149 46.73 -11.26 -9.99
CA VAL A 149 45.49 -12.05 -10.20
C VAL A 149 45.43 -12.62 -11.60
N LEU A 150 45.69 -11.81 -12.63
CA LEU A 150 45.64 -12.26 -14.03
C LEU A 150 46.69 -13.32 -14.38
N SER A 151 47.80 -13.40 -13.64
CA SER A 151 48.83 -14.43 -13.85
C SER A 151 48.34 -15.86 -13.60
N GLN A 152 47.22 -16.04 -12.89
CA GLN A 152 46.62 -17.36 -12.65
C GLN A 152 45.68 -17.84 -13.77
N TYR A 153 45.35 -16.97 -14.71
CA TYR A 153 44.42 -17.28 -15.80
C TYR A 153 45.18 -17.56 -17.10
N ASN A 154 44.56 -18.36 -17.97
CA ASN A 154 45.03 -18.52 -19.33
C ASN A 154 44.82 -17.24 -20.16
N GLU A 155 45.47 -17.17 -21.31
CA GLU A 155 45.44 -15.99 -22.19
C GLU A 155 44.02 -15.59 -22.61
N PHE A 156 43.12 -16.56 -22.80
CA PHE A 156 41.72 -16.31 -23.12
C PHE A 156 41.02 -15.45 -22.05
N TYR A 157 41.06 -15.86 -20.78
CA TYR A 157 40.40 -15.10 -19.70
C TYR A 157 41.11 -13.78 -19.39
N VAL A 158 42.43 -13.71 -19.63
CA VAL A 158 43.19 -12.45 -19.55
C VAL A 158 42.67 -11.46 -20.59
N ASN A 159 42.55 -11.89 -21.85
CA ASN A 159 42.03 -11.06 -22.94
C ASN A 159 40.58 -10.65 -22.70
N GLU A 160 39.74 -11.55 -22.18
CA GLU A 160 38.36 -11.21 -21.78
C GLU A 160 38.33 -10.11 -20.71
N THR A 161 39.21 -10.18 -19.70
CA THR A 161 39.29 -9.13 -18.66
C THR A 161 39.77 -7.80 -19.24
N ILE A 162 40.76 -7.84 -20.14
CA ILE A 162 41.29 -6.65 -20.82
C ILE A 162 40.21 -5.99 -21.69
N ASN A 163 39.44 -6.76 -22.44
CA ASN A 163 38.32 -6.28 -23.24
C ASN A 163 37.29 -5.56 -22.36
N VAL A 164 37.04 -6.07 -21.15
CA VAL A 164 36.13 -5.41 -20.20
C VAL A 164 36.69 -4.09 -19.70
N PHE A 165 37.99 -4.02 -19.37
CA PHE A 165 38.62 -2.74 -19.00
C PHE A 165 38.55 -1.71 -20.12
N HIS A 166 38.81 -2.13 -21.36
CA HIS A 166 38.68 -1.27 -22.53
C HIS A 166 37.24 -0.74 -22.66
N ASP A 167 36.26 -1.63 -22.54
CA ASP A 167 34.84 -1.31 -22.71
C ASP A 167 34.26 -0.35 -21.66
N ILE A 168 34.59 -0.54 -20.39
CA ILE A 168 34.01 0.23 -19.28
C ILE A 168 34.89 1.41 -18.87
N GLY A 169 36.17 1.42 -19.27
CA GLY A 169 37.12 2.46 -18.90
C GLY A 169 36.67 3.86 -19.36
N HIS A 170 36.04 3.96 -20.54
CA HIS A 170 35.69 5.24 -21.16
C HIS A 170 34.70 6.09 -20.36
N CYS A 171 33.95 5.52 -19.41
CA CYS A 171 33.04 6.30 -18.57
C CYS A 171 33.68 6.83 -17.29
N LEU A 172 34.84 6.29 -16.88
CA LEU A 172 35.55 6.69 -15.66
C LEU A 172 36.13 8.10 -15.78
N SER A 173 36.60 8.64 -14.65
CA SER A 173 37.28 9.93 -14.61
C SER A 173 38.54 9.93 -15.49
N TYR A 174 38.90 11.11 -15.99
CA TYR A 174 40.07 11.29 -16.85
C TYR A 174 41.33 10.69 -16.23
N GLU A 175 41.59 10.99 -14.95
CA GLU A 175 42.75 10.46 -14.20
C GLU A 175 42.75 8.92 -14.13
N LYS A 176 41.57 8.28 -14.02
CA LYS A 176 41.44 6.83 -13.97
C LYS A 176 41.62 6.20 -15.34
N GLN A 177 41.13 6.86 -16.39
CA GLN A 177 41.38 6.44 -17.77
C GLN A 177 42.88 6.46 -18.10
N GLU A 178 43.64 7.45 -17.64
CA GLU A 178 45.10 7.49 -17.83
C GLU A 178 45.81 6.29 -17.18
N ARG A 179 45.43 5.93 -15.95
CA ARG A 179 46.00 4.77 -15.25
C ARG A 179 45.70 3.47 -16.01
N ILE A 180 44.46 3.29 -16.48
CA ILE A 180 44.05 2.13 -17.28
C ILE A 180 44.77 2.12 -18.64
N ALA A 181 44.89 3.26 -19.31
CA ALA A 181 45.59 3.37 -20.59
C ALA A 181 47.06 2.93 -20.47
N ASN A 182 47.75 3.38 -19.42
CA ASN A 182 49.13 2.98 -19.15
C ASN A 182 49.25 1.47 -18.91
N TYR A 183 48.29 0.89 -18.18
CA TYR A 183 48.24 -0.55 -17.94
C TYR A 183 47.99 -1.38 -19.21
N LEU A 184 47.05 -0.93 -20.05
CA LEU A 184 46.70 -1.59 -21.32
C LEU A 184 47.83 -1.47 -22.35
N LYS A 185 48.52 -0.32 -22.40
CA LYS A 185 49.69 -0.11 -23.26
C LYS A 185 50.81 -1.10 -22.97
N LYS A 186 51.06 -1.43 -21.69
CA LYS A 186 52.05 -2.46 -21.29
C LYS A 186 51.69 -3.87 -21.79
N ARG A 187 50.44 -4.08 -22.24
CA ARG A 187 49.92 -5.33 -22.80
C ARG A 187 49.64 -5.24 -24.30
N ASN A 188 50.23 -4.26 -24.98
CA ASN A 188 50.08 -4.02 -26.42
C ASN A 188 48.62 -3.76 -26.86
N VAL A 189 47.79 -3.21 -25.97
CA VAL A 189 46.43 -2.78 -26.31
C VAL A 189 46.40 -1.26 -26.40
N ASP A 190 46.01 -0.75 -27.57
CA ASP A 190 45.77 0.68 -27.77
C ASP A 190 44.47 1.09 -27.09
N TYR A 191 44.53 2.10 -26.25
CA TYR A 191 43.39 2.63 -25.51
C TYR A 191 43.38 4.15 -25.61
N LYS A 192 42.34 4.68 -26.27
CA LYS A 192 42.16 6.11 -26.43
C LYS A 192 41.32 6.67 -25.29
N ILE A 193 41.88 7.60 -24.52
CA ILE A 193 41.12 8.31 -23.47
C ILE A 193 39.92 9.00 -24.10
N TYR A 194 38.75 8.78 -23.51
CA TYR A 194 37.49 9.35 -23.95
C TYR A 194 37.15 10.57 -23.08
N PHE A 195 37.46 11.75 -23.63
CA PHE A 195 37.06 13.04 -23.06
C PHE A 195 36.66 13.97 -24.20
N PRO A 196 35.37 13.96 -24.61
CA PRO A 196 34.92 14.68 -25.79
C PRO A 196 35.17 16.18 -25.70
N ARG A 197 35.51 16.80 -26.83
CA ARG A 197 35.71 18.26 -26.93
C ARG A 197 34.48 19.05 -26.45
N THR A 198 33.28 18.56 -26.75
CA THR A 198 32.02 19.15 -26.27
C THR A 198 31.97 19.22 -24.74
N LEU A 199 32.48 18.20 -24.04
CA LEU A 199 32.53 18.17 -22.58
C LEU A 199 33.58 19.15 -22.03
N SER A 200 34.78 19.16 -22.60
CA SER A 200 35.85 20.06 -22.17
C SER A 200 35.50 21.53 -22.37
N GLU A 201 34.87 21.87 -23.50
CA GLU A 201 34.39 23.23 -23.78
C GLU A 201 33.25 23.64 -22.84
N ALA A 202 32.32 22.73 -22.51
CA ALA A 202 31.27 23.03 -21.55
C ALA A 202 31.85 23.30 -20.15
N LEU A 203 32.86 22.54 -19.73
CA LEU A 203 33.57 22.72 -18.47
C LEU A 203 34.34 24.05 -18.42
N SER A 204 35.05 24.43 -19.48
CA SER A 204 35.82 25.68 -19.50
C SER A 204 34.95 26.94 -19.37
N ASN A 205 33.65 26.83 -19.67
CA ASN A 205 32.67 27.90 -19.48
C ASN A 205 32.03 27.94 -18.08
N THR A 206 32.50 27.12 -17.14
CA THR A 206 32.04 27.12 -15.74
C THR A 206 33.05 27.79 -14.80
N ASN A 207 32.73 27.92 -13.52
CA ASN A 207 33.66 28.48 -12.53
C ASN A 207 34.88 27.57 -12.26
N LYS A 208 35.96 28.15 -11.73
CA LYS A 208 37.24 27.45 -11.48
C LYS A 208 37.10 26.20 -10.59
N ARG A 209 36.16 26.19 -9.65
CA ARG A 209 35.95 25.06 -8.75
C ARG A 209 35.37 23.85 -9.51
N ILE A 210 34.36 24.09 -10.36
CA ILE A 210 33.75 23.07 -11.21
C ILE A 210 34.78 22.54 -12.22
N GLN A 211 35.57 23.43 -12.81
CA GLN A 211 36.68 23.03 -13.69
C GLN A 211 37.67 22.11 -12.96
N GLY A 212 38.05 22.44 -11.73
CA GLY A 212 39.03 21.69 -10.93
C GLY A 212 38.61 20.27 -10.53
N VAL A 213 37.30 19.97 -10.53
CA VAL A 213 36.79 18.61 -10.23
C VAL A 213 36.47 17.80 -11.49
N GLY A 214 36.50 18.42 -12.69
CA GLY A 214 36.14 17.77 -13.95
C GLY A 214 36.94 16.49 -14.19
N ASN A 215 38.26 16.52 -14.00
CA ASN A 215 39.11 15.36 -14.27
C ASN A 215 38.99 14.23 -13.23
N LYS A 216 38.32 14.49 -12.10
CA LYS A 216 38.19 13.57 -10.96
C LYS A 216 36.86 12.84 -10.90
N ARG A 217 35.89 13.22 -11.74
CA ARG A 217 34.55 12.62 -11.77
C ARG A 217 34.35 11.82 -13.05
N ASN A 218 33.53 10.77 -12.99
CA ASN A 218 33.10 10.04 -14.17
C ASN A 218 32.20 10.92 -15.08
N ILE A 219 32.07 10.55 -16.35
CA ILE A 219 31.39 11.37 -17.36
C ILE A 219 29.94 11.68 -16.98
N PHE A 220 29.23 10.74 -16.35
CA PHE A 220 27.84 10.90 -15.97
C PHE A 220 27.67 11.98 -14.89
N ARG A 221 28.49 11.92 -13.83
CA ARG A 221 28.47 12.91 -12.75
C ARG A 221 28.89 14.30 -13.22
N ILE A 222 29.81 14.40 -14.18
CA ILE A 222 30.17 15.69 -14.79
C ILE A 222 28.98 16.25 -15.58
N LEU A 223 28.31 15.44 -16.40
CA LEU A 223 27.14 15.88 -17.15
C LEU A 223 26.01 16.34 -16.23
N SER A 224 25.71 15.60 -15.18
CA SER A 224 24.71 16.00 -14.17
C SER A 224 25.07 17.32 -13.49
N LEU A 225 26.36 17.58 -13.24
CA LEU A 225 26.83 18.85 -12.71
C LEU A 225 26.62 19.98 -13.73
N LEU A 226 27.10 19.81 -14.97
CA LEU A 226 26.99 20.80 -16.06
C LEU A 226 25.53 21.14 -16.41
N LEU A 227 24.62 20.18 -16.28
CA LEU A 227 23.18 20.38 -16.51
C LEU A 227 22.45 20.95 -15.28
N GLY A 228 23.15 21.17 -14.16
CA GLY A 228 22.59 21.75 -12.93
C GLY A 228 21.67 20.82 -12.14
N TYR A 229 21.87 19.50 -12.27
CA TYR A 229 21.15 18.46 -11.51
C TYR A 229 21.93 17.96 -10.29
N SER A 230 23.23 18.26 -10.20
CA SER A 230 24.04 18.00 -9.01
C SER A 230 24.81 19.26 -8.57
N SER A 231 25.21 19.28 -7.30
CA SER A 231 25.97 20.38 -6.70
C SER A 231 27.29 19.90 -6.10
N LEU A 232 28.22 20.83 -5.87
CA LEU A 232 29.41 20.59 -5.05
C LEU A 232 29.15 21.05 -3.61
N ALA A 233 29.52 20.22 -2.63
CA ALA A 233 29.55 20.60 -1.23
C ALA A 233 30.62 21.69 -1.01
N SER A 234 30.35 22.65 -0.12
CA SER A 234 31.23 23.80 0.10
C SER A 234 32.49 23.46 0.88
N THR A 235 32.52 22.39 1.68
CA THR A 235 33.69 21.95 2.49
C THR A 235 33.73 20.43 2.66
N ASP A 236 34.92 19.85 2.87
CA ASP A 236 35.16 18.40 3.01
C ASP A 236 34.72 17.81 4.38
N LYS A 237 33.80 18.46 5.11
CA LYS A 237 33.33 18.01 6.44
C LYS A 237 31.83 17.67 6.41
N ILE A 238 31.54 16.40 6.11
CA ILE A 238 30.20 15.82 6.14
C ILE A 238 29.63 15.92 7.57
N GLY A 239 28.51 16.63 7.75
CA GLY A 239 27.70 16.53 8.96
C GLY A 239 26.91 17.76 9.41
N ASP A 240 27.05 18.92 8.75
CA ASP A 240 26.33 20.14 9.13
C ASP A 240 25.30 20.52 8.05
N GLU A 241 24.02 20.66 8.43
CA GLU A 241 22.91 21.04 7.51
C GLU A 241 23.03 22.50 6.97
N SER A 242 24.12 23.19 7.30
CA SER A 242 24.45 24.56 6.88
C SER A 242 25.40 24.64 5.66
N GLU A 243 25.70 23.52 4.99
CA GLU A 243 26.56 23.52 3.79
C GLU A 243 25.93 24.27 2.60
N GLU A 244 26.52 25.41 2.21
CA GLU A 244 26.17 26.10 0.96
C GLU A 244 26.50 25.21 -0.24
N LYS A 245 25.46 24.72 -0.93
CA LYS A 245 25.59 23.92 -2.16
C LYS A 245 25.93 24.82 -3.34
N GLN A 246 27.01 24.52 -4.06
CA GLN A 246 27.41 25.26 -5.24
C GLN A 246 26.91 24.56 -6.52
N TYR A 247 26.04 25.25 -7.27
CA TYR A 247 25.51 24.80 -8.56
C TYR A 247 26.27 25.41 -9.74
N VAL A 248 26.16 24.77 -10.91
CA VAL A 248 26.62 25.36 -12.18
C VAL A 248 25.78 26.59 -12.51
N HIS A 249 26.46 27.65 -12.90
CA HIS A 249 25.85 28.85 -13.47
C HIS A 249 26.66 29.26 -14.70
N TYR A 250 26.00 29.37 -15.85
CA TYR A 250 26.58 29.90 -17.07
C TYR A 250 26.23 31.38 -17.21
N GLU A 251 27.17 32.19 -17.72
CA GLU A 251 26.88 33.58 -18.03
C GLU A 251 25.83 33.70 -19.16
N GLU A 252 24.98 34.71 -19.07
CA GLU A 252 23.89 34.97 -20.03
C GLU A 252 24.40 35.12 -21.48
N SER A 253 25.59 35.72 -21.65
CA SER A 253 26.28 35.86 -22.93
C SER A 253 26.62 34.50 -23.55
N VAL A 254 27.09 33.56 -22.75
CA VAL A 254 27.43 32.19 -23.15
C VAL A 254 26.16 31.41 -23.50
N LEU A 255 25.10 31.51 -22.69
CA LEU A 255 23.83 30.85 -22.96
C LEU A 255 23.19 31.28 -24.29
N LYS A 256 23.40 32.55 -24.69
CA LYS A 256 22.86 33.09 -25.95
C LYS A 256 23.66 32.72 -27.19
N SER A 257 24.98 32.60 -27.07
CA SER A 257 25.89 32.47 -28.23
C SER A 257 26.48 31.07 -28.43
N SER A 258 26.39 30.19 -27.43
CA SER A 258 27.06 28.89 -27.48
C SER A 258 26.42 27.91 -28.47
N SER A 259 27.26 27.31 -29.32
CA SER A 259 26.91 26.17 -30.16
C SER A 259 27.13 24.82 -29.46
N ASN A 260 27.61 24.83 -28.21
CA ASN A 260 27.91 23.60 -27.46
C ASN A 260 26.62 22.88 -27.03
N ASP A 261 26.48 21.62 -27.43
CA ASP A 261 25.24 20.84 -27.22
C ASP A 261 24.86 20.67 -25.73
N ILE A 262 25.84 20.61 -24.82
CA ILE A 262 25.59 20.47 -23.37
C ILE A 262 25.05 21.78 -22.79
N ILE A 263 25.65 22.93 -23.16
CA ILE A 263 25.18 24.25 -22.72
C ILE A 263 23.79 24.55 -23.30
N ARG A 264 23.57 24.20 -24.57
CA ARG A 264 22.24 24.32 -25.21
C ARG A 264 21.20 23.43 -24.53
N LEU A 265 21.57 22.21 -24.13
CA LEU A 265 20.69 21.31 -23.38
C LEU A 265 20.37 21.88 -21.98
N TYR A 266 21.36 22.41 -21.27
CA TYR A 266 21.15 23.13 -20.01
C TYR A 266 20.12 24.26 -20.20
N ARG A 267 20.31 25.11 -21.21
CA ARG A 267 19.39 26.20 -21.51
C ARG A 267 17.98 25.69 -21.80
N TRP A 268 17.85 24.64 -22.62
CA TRP A 268 16.56 24.06 -22.99
C TRP A 268 15.79 23.46 -21.82
N LEU A 269 16.49 22.94 -20.82
CA LEU A 269 15.91 22.41 -19.58
C LEU A 269 15.64 23.49 -18.52
N LYS A 270 16.16 24.73 -18.67
CA LYS A 270 15.92 25.84 -17.72
C LYS A 270 14.97 26.90 -18.26
N ASP A 271 14.99 27.13 -19.57
CA ASP A 271 14.20 28.11 -20.30
C ASP A 271 13.13 27.38 -21.15
N GLY A 272 11.87 27.46 -20.70
CA GLY A 272 10.74 26.82 -21.36
C GLY A 272 10.44 27.38 -22.75
N ASP A 273 10.82 28.64 -23.01
CA ASP A 273 10.54 29.32 -24.28
C ASP A 273 11.66 29.10 -25.31
N TYR A 274 12.85 28.66 -24.88
CA TYR A 274 13.97 28.38 -25.78
C TYR A 274 13.67 27.23 -26.74
N ASN A 275 13.75 27.48 -28.05
CA ASN A 275 13.64 26.44 -29.07
C ASN A 275 15.02 25.81 -29.34
N TYR A 276 15.13 24.49 -29.14
CA TYR A 276 16.38 23.76 -29.40
C TYR A 276 16.67 23.59 -30.91
N GLY A 277 15.65 23.53 -31.76
CA GLY A 277 15.80 23.16 -33.17
C GLY A 277 16.00 21.64 -33.35
N ASP A 278 17.09 21.24 -34.01
CA ASP A 278 17.42 19.82 -34.25
C ASP A 278 17.71 19.07 -32.94
N LEU A 279 16.92 18.04 -32.63
CA LEU A 279 17.02 17.23 -31.42
C LEU A 279 18.06 16.09 -31.52
N ALA A 280 18.71 15.88 -32.68
CA ALA A 280 19.71 14.83 -32.84
C ALA A 280 20.84 14.85 -31.79
N PRO A 281 21.37 16.02 -31.33
CA PRO A 281 22.34 16.05 -30.25
C PRO A 281 21.81 15.53 -28.91
N ILE A 282 20.55 15.84 -28.57
CA ILE A 282 19.90 15.36 -27.34
C ILE A 282 19.79 13.84 -27.39
N ILE A 283 19.38 13.28 -28.54
CA ILE A 283 19.30 11.83 -28.74
C ILE A 283 20.67 11.16 -28.56
N ARG A 284 21.76 11.78 -29.02
CA ARG A 284 23.13 11.24 -28.82
C ARG A 284 23.55 11.26 -27.35
N LEU A 285 23.17 12.30 -26.60
CA LEU A 285 23.52 12.45 -25.19
C LEU A 285 22.62 11.62 -24.26
N PHE A 286 21.41 11.25 -24.70
CA PHE A 286 20.35 10.68 -23.85
C PHE A 286 20.80 9.52 -22.95
N SER A 287 21.53 8.54 -23.49
CA SER A 287 22.00 7.38 -22.73
C SER A 287 23.13 7.69 -21.72
N LEU A 288 23.72 8.89 -21.78
CA LEU A 288 24.70 9.39 -20.82
C LEU A 288 24.04 10.20 -19.68
N LEU A 289 22.75 10.46 -19.76
CA LEU A 289 22.03 11.26 -18.77
C LEU A 289 21.56 10.37 -17.62
N GLU A 290 21.54 10.92 -16.41
CA GLU A 290 20.92 10.26 -15.25
C GLU A 290 19.41 10.12 -15.45
N PRO A 291 18.76 9.13 -14.82
CA PRO A 291 17.34 8.83 -15.05
C PRO A 291 16.39 10.01 -14.86
N GLN A 292 16.67 10.90 -13.89
CA GLN A 292 15.85 12.08 -13.67
C GLN A 292 15.97 13.08 -14.84
N ILE A 293 17.17 13.25 -15.39
CA ILE A 293 17.41 14.15 -16.52
C ILE A 293 16.76 13.56 -17.78
N GLN A 294 16.84 12.25 -17.99
CA GLN A 294 16.15 11.57 -19.09
C GLN A 294 14.65 11.81 -19.05
N LEU A 295 14.04 11.72 -17.85
CA LEU A 295 12.61 12.01 -17.67
C LEU A 295 12.28 13.46 -18.03
N ASP A 296 13.08 14.41 -17.56
CA ASP A 296 12.85 15.83 -17.84
C ASP A 296 13.04 16.15 -19.34
N VAL A 297 13.99 15.50 -20.03
CA VAL A 297 14.12 15.57 -21.49
C VAL A 297 12.85 15.11 -22.19
N VAL A 298 12.25 13.99 -21.76
CA VAL A 298 10.98 13.50 -22.33
C VAL A 298 9.85 14.49 -22.06
N LYS A 299 9.70 15.00 -20.83
CA LYS A 299 8.68 16.00 -20.49
C LYS A 299 8.85 17.29 -21.31
N ARG A 300 10.09 17.78 -21.44
CA ARG A 300 10.43 18.98 -22.21
C ARG A 300 10.19 18.81 -23.70
N TYR A 301 10.41 17.60 -24.25
CA TYR A 301 10.06 17.26 -25.63
C TYR A 301 8.55 17.46 -25.88
N PHE A 302 7.68 16.93 -25.01
CA PHE A 302 6.24 17.16 -25.14
C PHE A 302 5.85 18.63 -24.91
N HIS A 303 6.53 19.35 -24.02
CA HIS A 303 6.32 20.78 -23.89
C HIS A 303 6.70 21.54 -25.18
N ALA A 304 7.77 21.15 -25.87
CA ALA A 304 8.15 21.72 -27.16
C ALA A 304 7.08 21.45 -28.25
N ILE A 305 6.43 20.27 -28.22
CA ILE A 305 5.28 19.97 -29.09
C ILE A 305 4.11 20.92 -28.78
N ARG A 306 3.77 21.09 -27.50
CA ARG A 306 2.71 22.01 -27.05
C ARG A 306 2.97 23.45 -27.51
N LEU A 307 4.21 23.92 -27.44
CA LEU A 307 4.62 25.24 -27.91
C LEU A 307 4.79 25.33 -29.43
N THR A 308 4.46 24.28 -30.19
CA THR A 308 4.62 24.20 -31.65
C THR A 308 6.07 24.39 -32.14
N GLN A 309 7.05 24.19 -31.25
CA GLN A 309 8.48 24.27 -31.55
C GLN A 309 8.97 23.02 -32.30
N THR A 310 8.28 21.89 -32.11
CA THR A 310 8.55 20.61 -32.78
C THR A 310 7.25 19.82 -32.94
N VAL A 311 7.31 18.66 -33.60
CA VAL A 311 6.16 17.77 -33.84
C VAL A 311 6.44 16.39 -33.22
N TYR A 312 5.37 15.69 -32.84
CA TYR A 312 5.45 14.31 -32.38
C TYR A 312 6.12 13.41 -33.43
N SER A 313 7.07 12.57 -32.99
CA SER A 313 7.76 11.59 -33.82
C SER A 313 7.94 10.28 -33.07
N ASP A 314 7.42 9.18 -33.64
CA ASP A 314 7.63 7.82 -33.12
C ASP A 314 9.11 7.43 -33.14
N GLU A 315 9.89 7.97 -34.08
CA GLU A 315 11.34 7.73 -34.18
C GLU A 315 12.09 8.33 -32.99
N ILE A 316 11.72 9.54 -32.55
CA ILE A 316 12.32 10.20 -31.39
C ILE A 316 11.99 9.43 -30.11
N LEU A 317 10.73 9.05 -29.90
CA LEU A 317 10.35 8.21 -28.75
C LEU A 317 11.07 6.86 -28.77
N THR A 318 11.19 6.23 -29.94
CA THR A 318 11.94 4.97 -30.10
C THR A 318 13.42 5.17 -29.77
N ALA A 319 14.01 6.32 -30.12
CA ALA A 319 15.40 6.64 -29.80
C ALA A 319 15.63 6.91 -28.30
N PHE A 320 14.61 7.38 -27.57
CA PHE A 320 14.65 7.45 -26.10
C PHE A 320 14.48 6.07 -25.45
N LEU A 321 13.65 5.19 -26.00
CA LEU A 321 13.41 3.85 -25.47
C LEU A 321 14.55 2.85 -25.76
N ASN A 322 15.05 2.87 -26.99
CA ASN A 322 16.02 1.93 -27.54
C ASN A 322 17.17 2.68 -28.22
N ASN A 323 17.83 3.53 -27.44
CA ASN A 323 18.97 4.28 -27.93
C ASN A 323 20.09 3.34 -28.42
N ARG A 324 20.77 3.70 -29.50
CA ARG A 324 21.92 2.94 -30.01
C ARG A 324 23.07 2.83 -28.99
N TYR A 325 23.11 3.71 -27.99
CA TYR A 325 24.09 3.74 -26.92
C TYR A 325 23.57 3.16 -25.59
N LYS A 326 22.53 2.32 -25.61
CA LYS A 326 21.88 1.73 -24.41
C LYS A 326 22.83 1.07 -23.39
N LYS A 327 24.02 0.61 -23.81
CA LYS A 327 25.07 0.15 -22.87
C LYS A 327 25.44 1.24 -21.86
N PHE A 328 25.51 2.51 -22.28
CA PHE A 328 25.83 3.64 -21.42
C PHE A 328 24.75 3.94 -20.38
N GLU A 329 23.48 3.63 -20.63
CA GLU A 329 22.42 3.74 -19.61
C GLU A 329 22.70 2.80 -18.44
N ARG A 330 23.15 1.57 -18.74
CA ARG A 330 23.54 0.58 -17.73
C ARG A 330 24.78 1.04 -16.97
N LEU A 331 25.79 1.54 -17.67
CA LEU A 331 27.01 2.10 -17.05
C LEU A 331 26.67 3.29 -16.13
N CYS A 332 25.80 4.21 -16.59
CA CYS A 332 25.30 5.35 -15.83
C CYS A 332 24.62 4.85 -14.55
N ASN A 333 23.66 3.93 -14.67
CA ASN A 333 22.94 3.38 -13.53
C ASN A 333 23.87 2.75 -12.48
N VAL A 334 24.90 2.01 -12.90
CA VAL A 334 25.88 1.41 -11.97
C VAL A 334 26.66 2.47 -11.18
N LEU A 335 26.99 3.61 -11.80
CA LEU A 335 27.84 4.65 -11.19
C LEU A 335 27.07 5.76 -10.46
N THR A 336 25.81 6.00 -10.80
CA THR A 336 25.00 7.11 -10.26
C THR A 336 23.88 6.64 -9.34
N ALA A 337 23.33 5.43 -9.56
CA ALA A 337 22.13 5.00 -8.86
C ALA A 337 22.39 4.22 -7.56
N ASN A 338 23.65 4.02 -7.15
CA ASN A 338 23.99 3.27 -5.92
C ASN A 338 23.22 1.94 -5.81
N LEU A 339 23.21 1.12 -6.88
CA LEU A 339 22.47 -0.17 -6.98
C LEU A 339 20.96 -0.07 -6.80
N SER A 340 20.39 1.13 -6.80
CA SER A 340 18.96 1.27 -7.00
C SER A 340 18.59 0.48 -8.26
N PRO A 341 17.48 -0.27 -8.22
CA PRO A 341 16.99 -0.94 -9.42
C PRO A 341 16.92 0.03 -10.58
N LEU A 342 17.18 -0.46 -11.81
CA LEU A 342 17.07 0.38 -12.99
C LEU A 342 15.74 1.13 -12.96
N ASP A 343 15.80 2.46 -13.08
CA ASP A 343 14.62 3.31 -13.08
C ASP A 343 13.85 3.06 -14.38
N MET A 344 12.71 2.37 -14.27
CA MET A 344 11.86 2.00 -15.39
C MET A 344 10.90 3.12 -15.81
N THR A 345 10.98 4.32 -15.21
CA THR A 345 10.07 5.43 -15.50
C THR A 345 10.05 5.80 -16.96
N VAL A 346 11.22 6.10 -17.54
CA VAL A 346 11.34 6.54 -18.93
C VAL A 346 11.02 5.43 -19.91
N PRO A 347 11.58 4.20 -19.77
CA PRO A 347 11.21 3.09 -20.65
C PRO A 347 9.71 2.83 -20.67
N LEU A 348 9.05 2.77 -19.51
CA LEU A 348 7.61 2.54 -19.45
C LEU A 348 6.80 3.73 -19.92
N LEU A 349 7.22 4.97 -19.64
CA LEU A 349 6.55 6.17 -20.13
C LEU A 349 6.52 6.16 -21.67
N CYS A 350 7.68 6.04 -22.31
CA CYS A 350 7.78 6.05 -23.77
C CYS A 350 7.02 4.88 -24.39
N ASP A 351 7.21 3.66 -23.88
CA ASP A 351 6.55 2.46 -24.41
C ASP A 351 5.02 2.52 -24.27
N ASN A 352 4.51 3.05 -23.15
CA ASN A 352 3.07 3.24 -22.96
C ASN A 352 2.49 4.33 -23.86
N ILE A 353 3.20 5.45 -24.07
CA ILE A 353 2.76 6.49 -25.01
C ILE A 353 2.68 5.92 -26.43
N GLN A 354 3.71 5.22 -26.88
CA GLN A 354 3.73 4.59 -28.22
C GLN A 354 2.59 3.59 -28.38
N CYS A 355 2.41 2.67 -27.42
CA CYS A 355 1.32 1.70 -27.44
C CYS A 355 -0.04 2.39 -27.49
N PHE A 356 -0.24 3.41 -26.66
CA PHE A 356 -1.50 4.12 -26.55
C PHE A 356 -1.87 4.85 -27.85
N ILE A 357 -0.91 5.57 -28.44
CA ILE A 357 -1.10 6.26 -29.73
C ILE A 357 -1.37 5.23 -30.85
N LYS A 358 -0.59 4.13 -30.92
CA LYS A 358 -0.79 3.06 -31.92
C LYS A 358 -2.15 2.37 -31.79
N SER A 359 -2.69 2.30 -30.58
CA SER A 359 -4.03 1.76 -30.29
C SER A 359 -5.16 2.78 -30.49
N ASN A 360 -4.87 3.98 -31.00
CA ASN A 360 -5.81 5.09 -31.12
C ASN A 360 -6.53 5.44 -29.80
N GLY A 361 -5.77 5.44 -28.70
CA GLY A 361 -6.25 5.82 -27.38
C GLY A 361 -7.07 4.76 -26.63
N THR A 362 -7.04 3.50 -27.07
CA THR A 362 -7.86 2.43 -26.48
C THR A 362 -7.12 1.62 -25.40
N SER A 363 -5.80 1.48 -25.48
CA SER A 363 -5.04 0.62 -24.56
C SER A 363 -3.59 1.03 -24.36
N PHE A 364 -3.14 0.96 -23.12
CA PHE A 364 -1.72 0.93 -22.75
C PHE A 364 -1.09 -0.44 -22.93
N GLN A 365 0.19 -0.59 -22.53
CA GLN A 365 0.90 -1.87 -22.59
C GLN A 365 0.20 -2.99 -21.81
N SER A 366 0.29 -4.19 -22.36
CA SER A 366 -0.22 -5.40 -21.72
C SER A 366 0.69 -5.85 -20.58
N PHE A 367 0.19 -6.76 -19.74
CA PHE A 367 1.01 -7.38 -18.68
C PHE A 367 2.30 -8.00 -19.23
N ASN A 368 2.22 -8.68 -20.37
CA ASN A 368 3.38 -9.28 -21.02
C ASN A 368 4.34 -8.20 -21.56
N GLY A 369 3.81 -7.14 -22.21
CA GLY A 369 4.64 -6.07 -22.75
C GLY A 369 5.43 -5.31 -21.68
N VAL A 370 4.81 -5.02 -20.53
CA VAL A 370 5.51 -4.41 -19.40
C VAL A 370 6.56 -5.37 -18.81
N LEU A 371 6.28 -6.69 -18.76
CA LEU A 371 7.28 -7.69 -18.36
C LEU A 371 8.46 -7.77 -19.34
N ASP A 372 8.19 -7.80 -20.65
CA ASP A 372 9.20 -7.78 -21.71
C ASP A 372 10.15 -6.58 -21.52
N CYS A 373 9.56 -5.37 -21.42
CA CYS A 373 10.30 -4.13 -21.20
C CYS A 373 11.14 -4.19 -19.92
N THR A 374 10.60 -4.77 -18.84
CA THR A 374 11.31 -4.94 -17.57
C THR A 374 12.48 -5.92 -17.67
N PHE A 375 12.28 -7.09 -18.29
CA PHE A 375 13.32 -8.11 -18.44
C PHE A 375 14.51 -7.64 -19.31
N MET A 376 14.28 -6.76 -20.29
CA MET A 376 15.35 -6.17 -21.11
C MET A 376 16.31 -5.25 -20.34
N ASN A 377 15.91 -4.83 -19.15
CA ASN A 377 16.46 -3.70 -18.43
C ASN A 377 16.92 -4.04 -16.98
N VAL A 378 16.49 -5.18 -16.44
CA VAL A 378 16.82 -5.61 -15.06
C VAL A 378 18.19 -6.29 -14.95
N ASN A 379 18.83 -6.18 -13.79
CA ASN A 379 20.04 -6.95 -13.46
C ASN A 379 19.64 -8.38 -13.02
N PRO A 380 20.17 -9.43 -13.65
CA PRO A 380 19.96 -10.83 -13.27
C PRO A 380 20.12 -11.18 -11.79
N LEU A 381 21.03 -10.50 -11.10
CA LEU A 381 21.45 -10.81 -9.74
C LEU A 381 20.68 -9.98 -8.69
N TYR A 382 20.21 -8.78 -9.07
CA TYR A 382 19.43 -7.89 -8.20
C TYR A 382 18.00 -7.81 -8.72
N SER A 383 17.10 -8.44 -7.98
CA SER A 383 15.71 -8.72 -8.41
C SER A 383 14.70 -7.65 -8.00
N GLU A 384 15.17 -6.57 -7.38
CA GLU A 384 14.33 -5.40 -7.10
C GLU A 384 14.09 -4.62 -8.41
N ILE A 385 12.90 -4.03 -8.57
CA ILE A 385 12.57 -3.12 -9.67
C ILE A 385 12.08 -1.80 -9.10
N ASN A 386 12.51 -0.71 -9.72
CA ASN A 386 12.02 0.61 -9.45
C ASN A 386 11.17 1.08 -10.63
N PHE A 387 9.86 0.87 -10.54
CA PHE A 387 8.92 1.41 -11.51
C PHE A 387 8.78 2.93 -11.41
N ASN A 388 9.00 3.50 -10.21
CA ASN A 388 8.98 4.93 -9.88
C ASN A 388 7.83 5.74 -10.51
N LEU A 389 6.67 5.10 -10.71
CA LEU A 389 5.59 5.71 -11.50
C LEU A 389 4.97 6.90 -10.80
N ASN A 390 5.23 7.12 -9.52
CA ASN A 390 4.89 8.35 -8.81
C ASN A 390 5.49 9.61 -9.48
N LYS A 391 6.52 9.45 -10.33
CA LYS A 391 7.06 10.54 -11.16
C LYS A 391 6.23 10.88 -12.39
N ILE A 392 5.34 9.98 -12.83
CA ILE A 392 4.54 10.10 -14.07
C ILE A 392 3.03 9.85 -13.87
N LEU A 393 2.62 9.39 -12.69
CA LEU A 393 1.25 9.16 -12.26
C LEU A 393 1.04 9.84 -10.89
N PRO A 394 -0.10 10.52 -10.67
CA PRO A 394 -0.40 11.20 -9.43
C PRO A 394 -0.58 10.19 -8.28
N THR A 395 0.12 10.42 -7.18
CA THR A 395 -0.05 9.65 -5.94
C THR A 395 -1.17 10.24 -5.10
N CYS A 396 -2.07 9.39 -4.64
CA CYS A 396 -3.16 9.76 -3.74
C CYS A 396 -2.58 10.34 -2.43
N ASN A 397 -3.10 11.49 -2.00
CA ASN A 397 -2.77 12.14 -0.73
C ASN A 397 -3.72 11.72 0.43
N GLY A 398 -4.42 10.59 0.27
CA GLY A 398 -5.45 10.12 1.18
C GLY A 398 -6.87 10.61 0.85
N GLY A 399 -7.00 11.63 0.00
CA GLY A 399 -8.29 12.23 -0.36
C GLY A 399 -9.02 12.83 0.85
N ALA A 400 -10.25 13.28 0.64
CA ALA A 400 -11.18 13.62 1.72
C ALA A 400 -12.21 12.49 1.86
N VAL A 401 -12.18 11.75 2.97
CA VAL A 401 -13.02 10.58 3.21
C VAL A 401 -13.75 10.69 4.55
N TYR A 402 -14.83 9.94 4.72
CA TYR A 402 -15.58 9.86 5.98
C TYR A 402 -14.68 9.55 7.18
N ASP A 403 -14.75 10.37 8.24
CA ASP A 403 -14.04 10.14 9.49
C ASP A 403 -14.78 9.13 10.36
N SER A 404 -14.10 8.05 10.73
CA SER A 404 -14.64 7.01 11.60
C SER A 404 -14.92 7.47 13.03
N ASN A 405 -14.56 8.68 13.44
CA ASN A 405 -14.84 9.25 14.76
C ASN A 405 -15.92 10.33 14.74
N PHE A 406 -16.47 10.66 13.56
CA PHE A 406 -17.52 11.68 13.43
C PHE A 406 -18.79 11.27 14.19
N ILE A 407 -19.34 12.18 14.99
CA ILE A 407 -20.51 11.93 15.88
C ILE A 407 -21.87 12.07 15.19
N GLY A 408 -21.88 12.46 13.92
CA GLY A 408 -23.09 12.64 13.11
C GLY A 408 -23.53 14.09 12.96
N PHE A 409 -24.35 14.35 11.95
CA PHE A 409 -24.86 15.70 11.67
C PHE A 409 -26.03 16.10 12.57
N ILE A 410 -26.74 15.09 13.08
CA ILE A 410 -27.95 15.28 13.87
C ILE A 410 -27.84 14.63 15.24
N ASN A 411 -28.68 15.11 16.15
CA ASN A 411 -29.04 14.44 17.37
C ASN A 411 -30.57 14.25 17.39
N TYR A 412 -31.08 13.25 18.09
CA TYR A 412 -32.52 13.06 18.23
C TYR A 412 -32.90 12.87 19.70
N ARG A 413 -34.14 13.23 20.00
CA ARG A 413 -34.79 13.00 21.29
C ARG A 413 -36.21 12.51 21.04
N LEU A 414 -36.71 11.67 21.94
CA LEU A 414 -38.07 11.15 21.87
C LEU A 414 -38.97 11.95 22.81
N ILE A 415 -40.12 12.38 22.33
CA ILE A 415 -41.14 13.03 23.16
C ILE A 415 -42.10 11.94 23.63
N ILE A 416 -42.09 11.72 24.95
CA ILE A 416 -42.91 10.69 25.58
C ILE A 416 -43.98 11.31 26.47
N GLU A 417 -45.09 10.60 26.60
CA GLU A 417 -46.15 10.90 27.56
C GLU A 417 -46.62 9.61 28.22
N LEU A 418 -47.18 9.69 29.42
CA LEU A 418 -47.73 8.52 30.11
C LEU A 418 -49.01 8.03 29.42
N ALA A 419 -49.05 6.73 29.11
CA ALA A 419 -50.20 6.08 28.48
C ALA A 419 -51.33 5.91 29.50
N LYS A 420 -52.26 6.87 29.58
CA LYS A 420 -53.34 6.94 30.60
C LYS A 420 -54.11 5.61 30.79
N GLU A 421 -54.36 4.88 29.71
CA GLU A 421 -55.05 3.58 29.73
C GLU A 421 -54.29 2.52 30.54
N ASN A 422 -52.95 2.54 30.50
CA ASN A 422 -52.10 1.55 31.17
C ASN A 422 -51.98 1.76 32.68
N PHE A 423 -52.55 2.86 33.20
CA PHE A 423 -52.63 3.19 34.62
C PHE A 423 -54.02 2.97 35.22
N LYS A 424 -55.01 2.52 34.45
CA LYS A 424 -56.31 2.10 35.00
C LYS A 424 -56.12 0.89 35.91
N GLU A 425 -56.87 0.83 37.01
CA GLU A 425 -56.70 -0.16 38.07
C GLU A 425 -56.72 -1.61 37.55
N ASP A 426 -57.60 -1.88 36.57
CA ASP A 426 -57.73 -3.18 35.91
C ASP A 426 -56.45 -3.64 35.17
N TYR A 427 -55.62 -2.71 34.68
CA TYR A 427 -54.44 -3.00 33.86
C TYR A 427 -53.12 -2.72 34.57
N LEU A 428 -53.09 -1.77 35.50
CA LEU A 428 -51.87 -1.31 36.17
C LEU A 428 -51.15 -2.46 36.87
N LYS A 429 -51.89 -3.29 37.62
CA LYS A 429 -51.32 -4.45 38.33
C LYS A 429 -50.61 -5.40 37.36
N GLN A 430 -51.26 -5.73 36.25
CA GLN A 430 -50.71 -6.65 35.25
C GLN A 430 -49.51 -6.04 34.51
N ASN A 431 -49.56 -4.74 34.19
CA ASN A 431 -48.48 -4.04 33.50
C ASN A 431 -47.22 -3.94 34.37
N VAL A 432 -47.36 -3.68 35.67
CA VAL A 432 -46.21 -3.69 36.60
C VAL A 432 -45.61 -5.09 36.74
N ILE A 433 -46.45 -6.14 36.83
CA ILE A 433 -45.98 -7.53 36.83
C ILE A 433 -45.24 -7.85 35.52
N ASN A 434 -45.74 -7.39 34.37
CA ASN A 434 -45.08 -7.59 33.07
C ASN A 434 -43.71 -6.91 33.03
N LEU A 435 -43.60 -5.68 33.55
CA LEU A 435 -42.33 -4.98 33.67
C LEU A 435 -41.34 -5.74 34.58
N LEU A 436 -41.80 -6.20 35.74
CA LEU A 436 -40.98 -6.98 36.68
C LEU A 436 -40.53 -8.32 36.08
N ASN A 437 -41.38 -9.00 35.31
CA ASN A 437 -41.02 -10.25 34.62
C ASN A 437 -40.00 -10.04 33.49
N ALA A 438 -40.04 -8.89 32.82
CA ALA A 438 -39.11 -8.58 31.74
C ALA A 438 -37.70 -8.23 32.25
N ILE A 439 -37.61 -7.60 33.43
CA ILE A 439 -36.35 -7.08 33.98
C ILE A 439 -35.78 -8.00 35.07
N GLY A 440 -36.62 -8.65 35.85
CA GLY A 440 -36.27 -9.38 37.06
C GLY A 440 -36.43 -10.88 36.98
N LYS A 441 -35.74 -11.58 37.87
CA LYS A 441 -35.92 -13.02 38.07
C LYS A 441 -36.99 -13.27 39.12
N ARG A 442 -38.11 -13.84 38.69
CA ARG A 442 -39.21 -14.23 39.58
C ARG A 442 -38.85 -15.44 40.43
N GLU A 443 -39.09 -15.36 41.73
CA GLU A 443 -38.84 -16.44 42.68
C GLU A 443 -40.02 -17.41 42.76
N TYR A 444 -39.67 -18.70 42.87
CA TYR A 444 -40.64 -19.77 42.99
C TYR A 444 -40.24 -20.73 44.08
N LYS A 445 -41.24 -21.19 44.81
CA LYS A 445 -41.13 -22.29 45.76
C LYS A 445 -41.63 -23.56 45.10
N TYR A 446 -40.87 -24.65 45.23
CA TYR A 446 -41.23 -25.92 44.64
C TYR A 446 -41.62 -26.89 45.75
N ILE A 447 -42.87 -27.35 45.69
CA ILE A 447 -43.37 -28.43 46.53
C ILE A 447 -43.30 -29.71 45.71
N TYR A 448 -42.65 -30.70 46.30
CA TYR A 448 -42.51 -32.04 45.75
C TYR A 448 -43.38 -32.99 46.54
N THR A 449 -44.17 -33.79 45.83
CA THR A 449 -44.97 -34.85 46.43
C THR A 449 -44.16 -36.13 46.43
N CYS A 450 -43.81 -36.64 47.61
CA CYS A 450 -43.07 -37.88 47.80
C CYS A 450 -43.97 -38.95 48.42
N HIS A 451 -43.96 -40.17 47.88
CA HIS A 451 -44.77 -41.29 48.42
C HIS A 451 -44.45 -41.64 49.87
N THR A 452 -43.22 -41.38 50.34
CA THR A 452 -42.79 -41.67 51.72
C THR A 452 -42.88 -40.47 52.67
N GLU A 453 -42.83 -39.23 52.17
CA GLU A 453 -42.75 -38.02 53.01
C GLU A 453 -43.92 -37.03 52.84
N GLY A 454 -44.88 -37.29 51.95
CA GLY A 454 -45.97 -36.37 51.63
C GLY A 454 -45.51 -35.17 50.79
N GLU A 455 -46.29 -34.08 50.80
CA GLU A 455 -45.93 -32.82 50.14
C GLU A 455 -44.95 -32.01 51.00
N LYS A 456 -43.72 -31.81 50.52
CA LYS A 456 -42.71 -30.99 51.21
C LYS A 456 -41.93 -30.09 50.25
N GLU A 457 -41.34 -29.03 50.81
CA GLU A 457 -40.40 -28.18 50.08
C GLU A 457 -39.11 -28.91 49.73
N GLU A 458 -38.51 -28.54 48.60
CA GLU A 458 -37.24 -29.11 48.12
C GLU A 458 -36.10 -29.04 49.13
N SER A 459 -36.03 -27.93 49.88
CA SER A 459 -35.02 -27.67 50.91
C SER A 459 -35.19 -28.54 52.15
N LEU A 460 -36.40 -29.07 52.38
CA LEU A 460 -36.78 -29.87 53.54
C LEU A 460 -36.92 -31.37 53.21
N MET A 461 -36.67 -31.77 51.95
CA MET A 461 -36.71 -33.18 51.53
C MET A 461 -35.39 -33.91 51.82
N HIS A 462 -35.51 -35.16 52.27
CA HIS A 462 -34.36 -36.03 52.48
C HIS A 462 -33.62 -36.34 51.15
N PRO A 463 -32.27 -36.37 51.11
CA PRO A 463 -31.50 -36.56 49.88
C PRO A 463 -31.85 -37.83 49.09
N MET A 464 -32.19 -38.93 49.78
CA MET A 464 -32.58 -40.20 49.14
C MET A 464 -33.94 -40.14 48.44
N CYS A 465 -34.79 -39.16 48.77
CA CYS A 465 -36.09 -38.96 48.12
C CYS A 465 -35.98 -38.06 46.87
N LYS A 466 -34.84 -37.40 46.62
CA LYS A 466 -34.61 -36.57 45.41
C LYS A 466 -34.48 -37.39 44.11
N SER A 467 -34.19 -38.68 44.20
CA SER A 467 -33.96 -39.58 43.06
C SER A 467 -35.18 -40.44 42.67
N CYS A 468 -36.30 -40.36 43.40
CA CYS A 468 -37.54 -41.05 43.04
C CYS A 468 -38.23 -40.30 41.89
N TYR A 469 -37.94 -40.68 40.65
CA TYR A 469 -38.58 -40.11 39.47
C TYR A 469 -40.04 -40.60 39.34
N ILE A 470 -40.97 -39.78 39.85
CA ILE A 470 -42.27 -39.32 39.31
C ILE A 470 -42.90 -38.53 40.47
N ALA A 471 -42.39 -37.32 40.74
CA ALA A 471 -43.01 -36.41 41.71
C ALA A 471 -43.75 -35.33 40.92
N GLN A 472 -45.06 -35.18 41.17
CA GLN A 472 -45.81 -34.03 40.68
C GLN A 472 -45.19 -32.76 41.28
N LYS A 473 -44.52 -31.98 40.44
CA LYS A 473 -43.86 -30.74 40.86
C LYS A 473 -44.89 -29.61 40.91
N LYS A 474 -45.30 -29.21 42.11
CA LYS A 474 -46.17 -28.05 42.28
C LYS A 474 -45.32 -26.80 42.44
N LYS A 475 -45.35 -25.95 41.42
CA LYS A 475 -44.66 -24.65 41.39
C LYS A 475 -45.56 -23.61 42.05
N ILE A 476 -45.10 -23.03 43.17
CA ILE A 476 -45.78 -21.96 43.90
C ILE A 476 -45.05 -20.65 43.64
N ASP A 477 -45.80 -19.65 43.21
CA ASP A 477 -45.31 -18.29 43.00
C ASP A 477 -45.17 -17.58 44.34
N LEU A 478 -44.01 -16.98 44.58
CA LEU A 478 -43.75 -16.23 45.81
C LEU A 478 -44.08 -14.74 45.66
N ASN A 479 -44.48 -14.27 44.47
CA ASN A 479 -44.65 -12.84 44.16
C ASN A 479 -43.42 -11.98 44.53
N ILE A 480 -42.23 -12.56 44.45
CA ILE A 480 -40.95 -11.88 44.69
C ILE A 480 -40.12 -11.86 43.41
N TRP A 481 -39.53 -10.70 43.09
CA TRP A 481 -38.61 -10.51 41.98
C TRP A 481 -37.25 -10.03 42.45
N GLN A 482 -36.19 -10.61 41.90
CA GLN A 482 -34.81 -10.19 42.10
C GLN A 482 -34.35 -9.34 40.91
N ILE A 483 -33.97 -8.08 41.15
CA ILE A 483 -33.46 -7.15 40.13
C ILE A 483 -31.94 -6.97 40.31
N TYR A 484 -31.19 -7.23 39.24
CA TYR A 484 -29.73 -7.11 39.22
C TYR A 484 -29.23 -5.89 38.46
N ASP A 485 -30.01 -5.36 37.52
CA ASP A 485 -29.65 -4.20 36.73
C ASP A 485 -29.69 -2.92 37.57
N GLU A 486 -28.54 -2.24 37.69
CA GLU A 486 -28.36 -1.04 38.51
C GLU A 486 -29.29 0.12 38.14
N GLN A 487 -29.57 0.32 36.86
CA GLN A 487 -30.43 1.41 36.39
C GLN A 487 -31.88 1.14 36.82
N TYR A 488 -32.31 -0.11 36.70
CA TYR A 488 -33.63 -0.53 37.15
C TYR A 488 -33.75 -0.63 38.69
N LYS A 489 -32.65 -0.86 39.44
CA LYS A 489 -32.66 -0.74 40.91
C LYS A 489 -32.95 0.70 41.34
N GLU A 490 -32.31 1.69 40.73
CA GLU A 490 -32.58 3.11 41.00
C GLU A 490 -34.04 3.47 40.66
N LEU A 491 -34.54 2.99 39.52
CA LEU A 491 -35.93 3.19 39.10
C LEU A 491 -36.93 2.60 40.12
N PHE A 492 -36.79 1.32 40.47
CA PHE A 492 -37.78 0.64 41.31
C PHE A 492 -37.72 1.10 42.77
N THR A 493 -36.54 1.45 43.29
CA THR A 493 -36.42 2.05 44.63
C THR A 493 -37.15 3.39 44.70
N HIS A 494 -37.07 4.21 43.64
CA HIS A 494 -37.81 5.45 43.54
C HIS A 494 -39.33 5.22 43.40
N ILE A 495 -39.76 4.36 42.48
CA ILE A 495 -41.19 4.18 42.17
C ILE A 495 -41.93 3.43 43.28
N PHE A 496 -41.34 2.40 43.87
CA PHE A 496 -41.98 1.62 44.93
C PHE A 496 -41.67 2.12 46.34
N ASN A 497 -40.77 3.10 46.50
CA ASN A 497 -40.31 3.60 47.79
C ASN A 497 -39.74 2.49 48.69
N ILE A 498 -38.83 1.68 48.11
CA ILE A 498 -38.14 0.59 48.78
C ILE A 498 -36.67 1.00 48.98
N PRO A 499 -36.03 0.69 50.12
CA PRO A 499 -34.63 1.01 50.34
C PRO A 499 -33.70 0.39 49.29
N HIS A 500 -32.78 1.19 48.77
CA HIS A 500 -31.76 0.74 47.84
C HIS A 500 -30.74 -0.16 48.55
N PRO A 501 -30.31 -1.28 47.94
CA PRO A 501 -29.27 -2.14 48.52
C PRO A 501 -28.00 -1.35 48.82
N SER A 502 -27.38 -1.60 49.98
CA SER A 502 -26.16 -0.92 50.41
C SER A 502 -24.92 -1.35 49.59
N ASN A 503 -24.93 -2.56 49.04
CA ASN A 503 -23.88 -3.07 48.18
C ASN A 503 -24.38 -3.15 46.73
N LYS A 504 -23.56 -2.66 45.79
CA LYS A 504 -23.87 -2.60 44.36
C LYS A 504 -24.13 -4.00 43.74
N TYR A 505 -23.52 -5.05 44.28
CA TYR A 505 -23.67 -6.40 43.74
C TYR A 505 -24.92 -7.14 44.24
N ASP A 506 -25.60 -6.61 45.26
CA ASP A 506 -26.77 -7.26 45.85
C ASP A 506 -28.00 -7.02 44.96
N SER A 507 -28.89 -8.03 44.87
CA SER A 507 -30.16 -7.86 44.16
C SER A 507 -31.13 -6.99 44.96
N LEU A 508 -31.91 -6.17 44.26
CA LEU A 508 -33.09 -5.55 44.85
C LEU A 508 -34.23 -6.57 44.83
N ASN A 509 -34.70 -6.95 46.02
CA ASN A 509 -35.80 -7.91 46.17
C ASN A 509 -37.12 -7.17 46.32
N ILE A 510 -38.02 -7.37 45.37
CA ILE A 510 -39.31 -6.70 45.29
C ILE A 510 -40.39 -7.75 45.60
N ASN A 511 -41.03 -7.65 46.78
CA ASN A 511 -42.24 -8.41 47.09
C ASN A 511 -43.46 -7.60 46.64
N PHE A 512 -44.16 -8.09 45.62
CA PHE A 512 -45.26 -7.38 44.98
C PHE A 512 -46.49 -7.24 45.88
N ASP A 513 -46.69 -8.15 46.83
CA ASP A 513 -47.83 -8.09 47.77
C ASP A 513 -47.68 -6.90 48.75
N ASN A 514 -46.47 -6.36 48.89
CA ASN A 514 -46.16 -5.21 49.74
C ASN A 514 -46.09 -3.88 48.98
N ILE A 515 -46.40 -3.86 47.68
CA ILE A 515 -46.33 -2.65 46.85
C ILE A 515 -47.68 -1.92 46.87
N ASP A 516 -47.64 -0.65 47.27
CA ASP A 516 -48.75 0.28 47.04
C ASP A 516 -48.67 0.89 45.63
N LEU A 517 -49.67 0.58 44.80
CA LEU A 517 -49.76 1.05 43.41
C LEU A 517 -50.45 2.41 43.28
N ILE A 518 -51.05 2.97 44.34
CA ILE A 518 -51.81 4.22 44.29
C ILE A 518 -50.93 5.38 43.79
N LEU A 519 -49.69 5.45 44.28
CA LEU A 519 -48.73 6.53 43.95
C LEU A 519 -47.79 6.18 42.78
N PHE A 520 -47.99 5.04 42.12
CA PHE A 520 -47.06 4.56 41.08
C PHE A 520 -46.91 5.56 39.93
N ARG A 521 -48.04 6.12 39.45
CA ARG A 521 -48.06 7.08 38.35
C ARG A 521 -47.32 8.37 38.69
N GLU A 522 -47.54 8.91 39.89
CA GLU A 522 -46.92 10.15 40.36
C GLU A 522 -45.40 9.99 40.54
N ARG A 523 -44.97 8.86 41.12
CA ARG A 523 -43.54 8.58 41.31
C ARG A 523 -42.83 8.27 40.00
N LEU A 524 -43.49 7.62 39.04
CA LEU A 524 -42.94 7.44 37.70
C LEU A 524 -42.81 8.79 36.96
N ALA A 525 -43.81 9.69 37.08
CA ALA A 525 -43.72 11.04 36.54
C ALA A 525 -42.55 11.82 37.19
N SER A 526 -42.42 11.77 38.51
CA SER A 526 -41.31 12.39 39.24
C SER A 526 -39.93 11.84 38.85
N PHE A 527 -39.86 10.54 38.54
CA PHE A 527 -38.64 9.94 38.00
C PHE A 527 -38.25 10.56 36.66
N PHE A 528 -39.23 10.73 35.77
CA PHE A 528 -38.99 11.39 34.49
C PHE A 528 -38.64 12.87 34.65
N ASP A 529 -39.29 13.61 35.55
CA ASP A 529 -38.94 15.00 35.87
C ASP A 529 -37.49 15.14 36.37
N LYS A 530 -36.99 14.13 37.08
CA LYS A 530 -35.61 14.12 37.59
C LYS A 530 -34.58 13.75 36.52
N LYS A 531 -34.95 12.95 35.52
CA LYS A 531 -34.02 12.33 34.56
C LYS A 531 -34.15 12.84 33.12
N SER A 532 -35.18 13.62 32.82
CA SER A 532 -35.54 14.10 31.48
C SER A 532 -35.85 15.59 31.48
N GLU A 533 -35.84 16.22 30.31
CA GLU A 533 -36.21 17.62 30.15
C GLU A 533 -37.73 17.73 29.91
N SER A 534 -38.39 18.73 30.50
CA SER A 534 -39.81 18.98 30.28
C SER A 534 -40.08 19.69 28.95
N HIS A 535 -41.20 19.35 28.29
CA HIS A 535 -41.61 19.92 27.01
C HIS A 535 -43.13 19.85 26.85
N ASP A 536 -43.83 20.99 26.93
CA ASP A 536 -45.29 21.09 26.75
C ASP A 536 -46.07 19.98 27.49
N ASP A 537 -45.84 19.87 28.80
CA ASP A 537 -46.42 18.84 29.69
C ASP A 537 -46.04 17.38 29.34
N LYS A 538 -44.96 17.17 28.57
CA LYS A 538 -44.35 15.89 28.20
C LYS A 538 -42.87 15.86 28.58
N TRP A 539 -42.20 14.73 28.34
CA TRP A 539 -40.76 14.57 28.59
C TRP A 539 -39.95 14.30 27.32
N LEU A 540 -38.83 15.00 27.18
CA LEU A 540 -37.80 14.81 26.16
C LEU A 540 -36.75 13.82 26.65
N ILE A 541 -36.69 12.67 25.99
CA ILE A 541 -35.78 11.57 26.33
C ILE A 541 -34.64 11.45 25.32
N LYS A 542 -33.42 11.31 25.83
CA LYS A 542 -32.22 11.03 25.03
C LYS A 542 -32.18 9.58 24.51
N PRO A 543 -31.47 9.30 23.40
CA PRO A 543 -31.31 7.96 22.83
C PRO A 543 -30.80 6.92 23.84
N ASP A 544 -29.80 7.29 24.66
CA ASP A 544 -29.24 6.43 25.70
C ASP A 544 -30.27 6.03 26.75
N PHE A 545 -31.07 6.99 27.22
CA PHE A 545 -32.12 6.73 28.17
C PHE A 545 -33.20 5.83 27.56
N TYR A 546 -33.60 6.08 26.30
CA TYR A 546 -34.55 5.21 25.60
C TYR A 546 -34.05 3.77 25.50
N LYS A 547 -32.78 3.58 25.13
CA LYS A 547 -32.16 2.26 25.01
C LYS A 547 -32.08 1.54 26.37
N ASN A 548 -31.74 2.27 27.41
CA ASN A 548 -31.59 1.76 28.78
C ASN A 548 -32.93 1.40 29.42
N TYR A 549 -34.00 2.16 29.13
CA TYR A 549 -35.33 1.97 29.73
C TYR A 549 -36.40 1.52 28.73
N ILE A 550 -36.01 0.87 27.63
CA ILE A 550 -36.91 0.56 26.51
C ILE A 550 -38.17 -0.20 26.94
N THR A 551 -38.03 -1.19 27.83
CA THR A 551 -39.14 -2.00 28.32
C THR A 551 -40.11 -1.20 29.19
N LEU A 552 -39.59 -0.27 30.02
CA LEU A 552 -40.43 0.62 30.82
C LEU A 552 -41.26 1.52 29.90
N LEU A 553 -40.60 2.13 28.91
CA LEU A 553 -41.20 3.07 27.98
C LEU A 553 -42.25 2.40 27.09
N GLN A 554 -42.00 1.18 26.60
CA GLN A 554 -42.96 0.42 25.80
C GLN A 554 -44.23 0.06 26.58
N ILE A 555 -44.13 -0.16 27.90
CA ILE A 555 -45.28 -0.56 28.73
C ILE A 555 -46.07 0.66 29.21
N PHE A 556 -45.40 1.74 29.63
CA PHE A 556 -46.08 2.84 30.33
C PHE A 556 -46.13 4.17 29.58
N CYS A 557 -45.45 4.27 28.44
CA CYS A 557 -45.36 5.52 27.70
C CYS A 557 -45.85 5.37 26.26
N ASN A 558 -46.45 6.44 25.73
CA ASN A 558 -46.66 6.62 24.31
C ASN A 558 -45.54 7.49 23.75
N ILE A 559 -44.92 7.04 22.67
CA ILE A 559 -43.95 7.83 21.92
C ILE A 559 -44.69 8.39 20.72
N SER A 560 -45.01 9.68 20.78
CA SER A 560 -45.81 10.34 19.75
C SER A 560 -44.93 10.99 18.68
N THR A 561 -43.83 11.60 19.11
CA THR A 561 -43.03 12.49 18.28
C THR A 561 -41.54 12.26 18.51
N VAL A 562 -40.76 12.35 17.44
CA VAL A 562 -39.30 12.47 17.48
C VAL A 562 -38.93 13.91 17.21
N ARG A 563 -38.06 14.45 18.04
CA ARG A 563 -37.42 15.74 17.85
C ARG A 563 -35.98 15.53 17.37
N ILE A 564 -35.68 15.94 16.14
CA ILE A 564 -34.34 15.91 15.55
C ILE A 564 -33.75 17.32 15.59
N SER A 565 -32.53 17.47 16.09
CA SER A 565 -31.79 18.73 16.10
C SER A 565 -30.50 18.61 15.30
N ILE A 566 -30.22 19.57 14.43
CA ILE A 566 -28.93 19.68 13.72
C ILE A 566 -27.87 20.15 14.72
N ARG A 567 -26.69 19.53 14.73
CA ARG A 567 -25.59 19.94 15.61
C ARG A 567 -24.95 21.25 15.14
N ASN A 568 -24.70 22.19 16.05
CA ASN A 568 -24.34 23.57 15.68
C ASN A 568 -22.86 23.82 15.36
N ASN A 569 -21.95 22.86 15.58
CA ASN A 569 -20.49 23.06 15.46
C ASN A 569 -19.80 22.11 14.47
N ILE A 570 -20.59 21.39 13.68
CA ILE A 570 -20.11 20.42 12.70
C ILE A 570 -19.59 21.10 11.44
N VAL A 571 -18.53 20.53 10.86
CA VAL A 571 -17.94 20.99 9.61
C VAL A 571 -17.72 19.82 8.66
N ILE A 572 -17.77 20.09 7.36
CA ILE A 572 -17.40 19.09 6.35
C ILE A 572 -15.92 18.70 6.49
N GLY A 573 -15.00 19.66 6.62
CA GLY A 573 -13.57 19.41 6.77
C GLY A 573 -12.84 19.19 5.43
N CYS A 574 -11.51 19.01 5.51
CA CYS A 574 -10.61 18.79 4.36
C CYS A 574 -10.70 19.83 3.23
N ARG A 575 -11.21 21.04 3.54
CA ARG A 575 -11.42 22.15 2.60
C ARG A 575 -12.29 21.79 1.39
N VAL A 576 -13.16 20.80 1.47
CA VAL A 576 -13.98 20.35 0.32
C VAL A 576 -14.92 21.44 -0.20
N LEU A 577 -15.38 22.32 0.68
CA LEU A 577 -16.26 23.43 0.32
C LEU A 577 -15.52 24.65 -0.27
N ASP A 578 -14.19 24.57 -0.43
CA ASP A 578 -13.30 25.64 -0.92
C ASP A 578 -13.67 27.04 -0.36
N VAL A 579 -13.93 27.08 0.95
CA VAL A 579 -14.20 28.34 1.68
C VAL A 579 -12.88 29.10 1.80
N ASP A 580 -12.57 29.89 0.78
CA ASP A 580 -11.42 30.78 0.76
C ASP A 580 -11.63 31.96 1.70
N TYR A 581 -10.62 32.22 2.54
CA TYR A 581 -10.48 33.47 3.28
C TYR A 581 -9.09 34.02 3.01
N VAL A 582 -9.01 35.13 2.28
CA VAL A 582 -7.76 35.87 2.12
C VAL A 582 -7.66 36.82 3.31
N PRO A 583 -6.76 36.59 4.29
CA PRO A 583 -6.58 37.54 5.37
C PRO A 583 -6.08 38.85 4.78
N SER A 584 -6.79 39.94 5.05
CA SER A 584 -6.27 41.29 4.84
C SER A 584 -4.91 41.40 5.52
N LYS A 585 -3.92 42.04 4.86
CA LYS A 585 -2.58 42.23 5.44
C LYS A 585 -2.70 42.80 6.86
N GLY A 586 -2.23 42.05 7.86
CA GLY A 586 -2.25 42.46 9.28
C GLY A 586 -3.25 41.76 10.19
N ILE A 587 -4.06 40.80 9.70
CA ILE A 587 -4.96 40.00 10.55
C ILE A 587 -4.20 38.79 11.16
N ASP A 588 -4.44 38.53 12.46
CA ASP A 588 -3.97 37.34 13.18
C ASP A 588 -4.44 36.04 12.45
N PRO A 589 -3.52 35.14 12.05
CA PRO A 589 -3.85 33.86 11.41
C PRO A 589 -4.90 33.03 12.16
N ASN A 590 -4.91 33.08 13.50
CA ASN A 590 -5.87 32.34 14.31
C ASN A 590 -7.30 32.88 14.17
N LYS A 591 -7.44 34.19 14.05
CA LYS A 591 -8.74 34.84 13.83
C LYS A 591 -9.30 34.52 12.45
N ALA A 592 -8.44 34.53 11.44
CA ALA A 592 -8.80 34.16 10.07
C ALA A 592 -9.32 32.72 9.95
N GLU A 593 -8.64 31.77 10.61
CA GLU A 593 -9.06 30.36 10.61
C GLU A 593 -10.39 30.15 11.34
N LYS A 594 -10.63 30.91 12.44
CA LYS A 594 -11.92 30.89 13.15
C LYS A 594 -13.06 31.42 12.29
N GLU A 595 -12.85 32.53 11.58
CA GLU A 595 -13.86 33.10 10.67
C GLU A 595 -14.18 32.16 9.51
N ARG A 596 -13.15 31.54 8.90
CA ARG A 596 -13.31 30.51 7.86
C ARG A 596 -14.13 29.34 8.38
N ARG A 597 -13.82 28.84 9.57
CA ARG A 597 -14.54 27.74 10.21
C ARG A 597 -16.00 28.09 10.47
N ASN A 598 -16.30 29.29 10.97
CA ASN A 598 -17.68 29.73 11.20
C ASN A 598 -18.50 29.74 9.90
N LYS A 599 -17.93 30.22 8.79
CA LYS A 599 -18.57 30.15 7.47
C LYS A 599 -18.80 28.71 7.02
N GLU A 600 -17.83 27.83 7.24
CA GLU A 600 -17.96 26.42 6.91
C GLU A 600 -19.08 25.74 7.71
N VAL A 601 -19.23 26.06 9.00
CA VAL A 601 -20.34 25.59 9.85
C VAL A 601 -21.69 26.03 9.28
N GLU A 602 -21.83 27.31 8.93
CA GLU A 602 -23.08 27.87 8.38
C GLU A 602 -23.51 27.14 7.09
N ILE A 603 -22.57 26.96 6.15
CA ILE A 603 -22.82 26.22 4.90
C ILE A 603 -23.17 24.75 5.19
N THR A 604 -22.48 24.12 6.15
CA THR A 604 -22.72 22.73 6.53
C THR A 604 -24.12 22.55 7.10
N ILE A 605 -24.54 23.42 8.04
CA ILE A 605 -25.88 23.40 8.64
C ILE A 605 -26.94 23.58 7.56
N GLN A 606 -26.77 24.54 6.64
CA GLN A 606 -27.75 24.78 5.58
C GLN A 606 -27.89 23.57 4.65
N ARG A 607 -26.79 22.89 4.30
CA ARG A 607 -26.80 21.67 3.48
C ARG A 607 -27.57 20.54 4.17
N VAL A 608 -27.25 20.29 5.44
CA VAL A 608 -27.92 19.26 6.26
C VAL A 608 -29.40 19.58 6.41
N LYS A 609 -29.74 20.85 6.65
CA LYS A 609 -31.13 21.31 6.76
C LYS A 609 -31.91 20.99 5.49
N ASN A 610 -31.40 21.42 4.32
CA ASN A 610 -32.05 21.18 3.04
C ASN A 610 -32.23 19.68 2.75
N ALA A 611 -31.21 18.86 3.06
CA ALA A 611 -31.28 17.41 2.91
C ALA A 611 -32.34 16.78 3.81
N LEU A 612 -32.39 17.20 5.09
CA LEU A 612 -33.34 16.65 6.06
C LEU A 612 -34.78 17.06 5.72
N GLU A 613 -35.01 18.30 5.27
CA GLU A 613 -36.33 18.75 4.75
C GLU A 613 -36.77 17.94 3.52
N TYR A 614 -35.85 17.68 2.58
CA TYR A 614 -36.14 16.90 1.39
C TYR A 614 -36.50 15.44 1.70
N ILE A 615 -35.72 14.77 2.57
CA ILE A 615 -35.92 13.36 2.92
C ILE A 615 -37.19 13.16 3.75
N THR A 616 -37.48 14.09 4.68
CA THR A 616 -38.60 13.94 5.60
C THR A 616 -39.90 14.53 5.06
N GLY A 617 -39.84 15.55 4.19
CA GLY A 617 -40.99 16.31 3.71
C GLY A 617 -41.54 17.35 4.70
N TYR A 618 -40.82 17.60 5.80
CA TYR A 618 -41.22 18.54 6.86
C TYR A 618 -40.27 19.75 6.92
N GLU A 619 -40.81 20.92 7.24
CA GLU A 619 -40.04 22.16 7.39
C GLU A 619 -39.29 22.21 8.73
N ILE A 620 -38.03 22.67 8.71
CA ILE A 620 -37.17 22.78 9.91
C ILE A 620 -37.17 24.22 10.44
N LYS A 621 -37.53 24.37 11.71
CA LYS A 621 -37.53 25.66 12.43
C LYS A 621 -36.45 25.67 13.51
N ASN A 622 -35.62 26.70 13.53
CA ASN A 622 -34.53 26.85 14.51
C ASN A 622 -33.61 25.60 14.61
N ASN A 623 -33.23 25.01 13.47
CA ASN A 623 -32.41 23.78 13.39
C ASN A 623 -33.04 22.55 14.08
N VAL A 624 -34.34 22.59 14.35
CA VAL A 624 -35.11 21.53 14.99
C VAL A 624 -36.25 21.09 14.08
N LEU A 625 -36.43 19.79 13.99
CA LEU A 625 -37.51 19.12 13.29
C LEU A 625 -38.29 18.25 14.26
N GLU A 626 -39.61 18.30 14.20
CA GLU A 626 -40.48 17.38 14.93
C GLU A 626 -41.34 16.58 13.95
N LEU A 627 -41.28 15.26 14.06
CA LEU A 627 -42.00 14.33 13.19
C LEU A 627 -42.68 13.23 14.00
N PRO A 628 -43.77 12.63 13.49
CA PRO A 628 -44.39 11.46 14.12
C PRO A 628 -43.37 10.33 14.32
N TYR A 629 -43.41 9.66 15.46
CA TYR A 629 -42.49 8.56 15.75
C TYR A 629 -42.75 7.36 14.84
N ASP A 630 -41.72 6.99 14.06
CA ASP A 630 -41.65 5.77 13.28
C ASP A 630 -40.25 5.18 13.45
N PRO A 631 -40.10 3.99 14.06
CA PRO A 631 -38.78 3.43 14.38
C PRO A 631 -37.96 3.06 13.13
N ILE A 632 -38.62 2.69 12.02
CA ILE A 632 -37.92 2.32 10.78
C ILE A 632 -37.37 3.57 10.10
N LYS A 633 -38.20 4.62 9.99
CA LYS A 633 -37.77 5.90 9.43
C LYS A 633 -36.69 6.58 10.27
N LEU A 634 -36.80 6.48 11.61
CA LEU A 634 -35.78 7.03 12.50
C LEU A 634 -34.42 6.35 12.30
N ASP A 635 -34.39 5.01 12.21
CA ASP A 635 -33.16 4.26 11.94
C ASP A 635 -32.54 4.64 10.59
N GLU A 636 -33.37 4.80 9.55
CA GLU A 636 -32.94 5.26 8.22
C GLU A 636 -32.33 6.68 8.28
N ILE A 637 -33.00 7.64 8.92
CA ILE A 637 -32.50 9.00 9.11
C ILE A 637 -31.19 8.99 9.90
N CYS A 638 -31.10 8.20 10.97
CA CYS A 638 -29.87 8.08 11.76
C CYS A 638 -28.70 7.54 10.93
N LYS A 639 -28.93 6.58 10.03
CA LYS A 639 -27.92 6.05 9.12
C LYS A 639 -27.47 7.08 8.09
N ILE A 640 -28.42 7.75 7.43
CA ILE A 640 -28.13 8.78 6.42
C ILE A 640 -27.30 9.90 7.04
N PHE A 641 -27.70 10.41 8.20
CA PHE A 641 -27.05 11.55 8.86
C PHE A 641 -25.95 11.16 9.87
N TYR A 642 -25.45 9.92 9.79
CA TYR A 642 -24.28 9.42 10.52
C TYR A 642 -24.39 9.53 12.05
N HIS A 643 -25.61 9.47 12.61
CA HIS A 643 -25.84 9.65 14.04
C HIS A 643 -25.10 8.60 14.87
N ARG A 644 -24.42 9.04 15.94
CA ARG A 644 -23.80 8.17 16.93
C ARG A 644 -24.21 8.53 18.35
N ILE A 645 -24.32 7.47 19.14
CA ILE A 645 -24.61 7.50 20.57
C ILE A 645 -23.30 7.78 21.30
N ASP A 646 -22.85 9.04 21.34
CA ASP A 646 -21.69 9.48 22.13
C ASP A 646 -21.85 10.96 22.53
N GLU A 647 -21.67 11.28 23.82
CA GLU A 647 -22.28 12.44 24.48
C GLU A 647 -21.41 13.70 24.62
N THR A 648 -20.16 13.75 24.16
CA THR A 648 -19.32 14.96 24.36
C THR A 648 -18.94 15.65 23.05
N GLU A 649 -19.53 16.83 22.84
CA GLU A 649 -19.16 17.79 21.77
C GLU A 649 -17.82 18.49 22.04
N ASP A 650 -17.21 18.25 23.20
CA ASP A 650 -15.96 18.90 23.62
C ASP A 650 -14.73 18.45 22.81
N ASN A 651 -14.79 17.31 22.14
CA ASN A 651 -13.69 16.85 21.30
C ASN A 651 -13.83 17.38 19.87
N LEU A 652 -13.07 18.42 19.55
CA LEU A 652 -13.03 19.06 18.23
C LEU A 652 -12.83 18.07 17.06
N ASN A 653 -12.06 17.00 17.26
CA ASN A 653 -11.81 16.00 16.21
C ASN A 653 -13.05 15.17 15.85
N LYS A 654 -14.05 15.12 16.73
CA LYS A 654 -15.32 14.42 16.50
C LYS A 654 -16.32 15.25 15.66
N LEU A 655 -16.04 16.54 15.42
CA LEU A 655 -16.93 17.47 14.71
C LEU A 655 -16.69 17.56 13.20
N HIS A 656 -15.64 16.91 12.70
CA HIS A 656 -15.28 16.91 11.29
C HIS A 656 -15.89 15.69 10.60
N PHE A 657 -16.72 15.91 9.58
CA PHE A 657 -17.29 14.83 8.77
C PHE A 657 -16.21 14.10 7.97
N LEU A 658 -15.28 14.85 7.38
CA LEU A 658 -14.21 14.33 6.54
C LEU A 658 -12.83 14.51 7.18
N SER A 659 -12.00 13.48 7.02
CA SER A 659 -10.57 13.54 7.30
C SER A 659 -9.74 12.98 6.16
N HIS A 660 -8.45 13.30 6.18
CA HIS A 660 -7.50 12.72 5.24
C HIS A 660 -7.20 11.28 5.65
N ARG A 661 -7.36 10.35 4.71
CA ARG A 661 -7.03 8.94 4.96
C ARG A 661 -5.54 8.82 5.27
N ARG A 662 -5.20 8.10 6.35
CA ARG A 662 -3.81 7.68 6.59
C ARG A 662 -3.34 6.80 5.43
N ILE A 663 -2.34 7.26 4.70
CA ILE A 663 -1.72 6.53 3.60
C ILE A 663 -0.69 5.58 4.22
N SER A 664 -0.73 4.31 3.84
CA SER A 664 0.33 3.35 4.20
C SER A 664 1.68 3.76 3.60
N LYS A 665 2.79 3.15 4.05
CA LYS A 665 4.14 3.33 3.45
C LYS A 665 4.20 3.06 1.93
N TYR A 666 3.19 2.40 1.35
CA TYR A 666 3.11 2.14 -0.09
C TYR A 666 2.38 3.25 -0.87
N PHE A 667 2.98 3.70 -1.98
CA PHE A 667 2.37 4.64 -2.92
C PHE A 667 1.08 4.05 -3.54
N ILE A 668 -0.03 4.76 -3.41
CA ILE A 668 -1.31 4.44 -4.07
C ILE A 668 -1.55 5.48 -5.15
N TYR A 669 -1.70 5.05 -6.41
CA TYR A 669 -1.99 5.97 -7.52
C TYR A 669 -3.46 6.39 -7.53
N CYS A 670 -3.72 7.66 -7.83
CA CYS A 670 -5.07 8.22 -7.84
C CYS A 670 -5.77 7.94 -9.18
N ALA A 671 -6.84 7.13 -9.14
CA ALA A 671 -7.70 6.86 -10.30
C ALA A 671 -9.15 6.60 -9.85
N PRO A 672 -9.84 7.65 -9.35
CA PRO A 672 -11.21 7.55 -8.88
C PRO A 672 -12.20 7.31 -10.03
N GLU A 673 -13.39 6.85 -9.67
CA GLU A 673 -14.55 6.74 -10.56
C GLU A 673 -15.67 7.62 -10.03
N TYR A 674 -16.23 8.49 -10.87
CA TYR A 674 -17.25 9.44 -10.45
C TYR A 674 -18.56 8.69 -10.25
N GLU A 675 -19.16 8.85 -9.07
CA GLU A 675 -20.50 8.36 -8.84
C GLU A 675 -21.47 9.46 -9.32
N ASN A 676 -22.38 9.14 -10.23
CA ASN A 676 -23.40 10.09 -10.69
C ASN A 676 -24.54 10.23 -9.68
N ASN A 677 -24.16 10.39 -8.40
CA ASN A 677 -25.02 10.56 -7.25
C ASN A 677 -24.36 11.53 -6.26
N ILE A 678 -25.11 11.95 -5.25
CA ILE A 678 -24.66 12.83 -4.18
C ILE A 678 -24.75 12.10 -2.84
N ASN A 679 -23.97 12.55 -1.86
CA ASN A 679 -24.11 12.08 -0.49
C ASN A 679 -25.40 12.66 0.11
N ASP A 680 -26.31 11.78 0.53
CA ASP A 680 -27.67 12.15 0.97
C ASP A 680 -27.71 13.13 2.14
N ALA A 681 -26.71 13.12 3.04
CA ALA A 681 -26.68 14.02 4.20
C ALA A 681 -26.17 15.43 3.89
N THR A 682 -25.32 15.57 2.88
CA THR A 682 -24.55 16.80 2.63
C THR A 682 -24.79 17.39 1.24
N ASN A 683 -25.45 16.65 0.36
CA ASN A 683 -25.60 16.94 -1.06
C ASN A 683 -24.25 17.26 -1.73
N LEU A 684 -23.19 16.54 -1.32
CA LEU A 684 -21.87 16.64 -1.93
C LEU A 684 -21.68 15.54 -2.96
N PRO A 685 -21.23 15.87 -4.18
CA PRO A 685 -20.85 14.86 -5.15
C PRO A 685 -19.54 14.18 -4.70
N TYR A 686 -19.34 12.93 -5.07
CA TYR A 686 -18.18 12.16 -4.62
C TYR A 686 -17.69 11.18 -5.69
N PHE A 687 -16.51 10.63 -5.44
CA PHE A 687 -15.95 9.54 -6.23
C PHE A 687 -15.86 8.26 -5.42
N TRP A 688 -15.93 7.12 -6.08
CA TRP A 688 -15.46 5.86 -5.52
C TRP A 688 -13.95 5.74 -5.68
N CYS A 689 -13.26 5.57 -4.55
CA CYS A 689 -11.83 5.30 -4.49
C CYS A 689 -11.57 4.17 -3.51
N GLN A 690 -11.17 3.00 -4.03
CA GLN A 690 -10.94 1.78 -3.22
C GLN A 690 -12.13 1.41 -2.31
N GLN A 691 -13.34 1.39 -2.86
CA GLN A 691 -14.59 1.06 -2.14
C GLN A 691 -14.96 2.05 -1.02
N LYS A 692 -14.42 3.28 -1.07
CA LYS A 692 -14.80 4.37 -0.16
C LYS A 692 -15.16 5.62 -0.95
N GLU A 693 -16.08 6.39 -0.43
CA GLU A 693 -16.39 7.73 -0.91
C GLU A 693 -15.17 8.64 -0.73
N CYS A 694 -14.84 9.39 -1.77
CA CYS A 694 -13.76 10.35 -1.80
C CYS A 694 -14.30 11.67 -2.36
N PHE A 695 -14.38 12.68 -1.51
CA PHE A 695 -15.00 13.98 -1.83
C PHE A 695 -14.01 14.98 -2.43
N ARG A 696 -12.70 14.69 -2.37
CA ARG A 696 -11.65 15.50 -3.01
C ARG A 696 -10.47 14.62 -3.38
N ASN A 697 -10.13 14.59 -4.66
CA ASN A 697 -8.99 13.85 -5.20
C ASN A 697 -7.84 14.80 -5.61
N VAL A 698 -6.73 14.26 -6.14
CA VAL A 698 -5.52 15.02 -6.50
C VAL A 698 -5.39 15.30 -8.01
N LEU A 699 -6.45 15.09 -8.78
CA LEU A 699 -6.40 15.16 -10.25
C LEU A 699 -6.59 16.58 -10.80
N SER A 700 -6.92 17.57 -9.96
CA SER A 700 -7.13 18.96 -10.38
C SER A 700 -5.91 19.58 -11.07
N ASN A 701 -4.70 19.22 -10.62
CA ASN A 701 -3.45 19.73 -11.18
C ASN A 701 -2.86 18.75 -12.22
N GLN A 702 -3.69 17.90 -12.82
CA GLN A 702 -3.28 16.88 -13.79
C GLN A 702 -3.80 17.17 -15.20
N VAL A 703 -4.29 18.39 -15.43
CA VAL A 703 -4.71 18.93 -16.72
C VAL A 703 -3.83 20.12 -17.08
N LEU A 704 -3.56 20.32 -18.38
CA LEU A 704 -2.68 21.40 -18.83
C LEU A 704 -3.18 22.80 -18.45
N ALA A 705 -4.49 22.99 -18.29
CA ALA A 705 -5.09 24.26 -17.90
C ALA A 705 -4.65 24.72 -16.49
N ASN A 706 -4.36 23.77 -15.59
CA ASN A 706 -4.07 24.06 -14.19
C ASN A 706 -2.59 23.90 -13.82
N THR A 707 -1.77 23.41 -14.75
CA THR A 707 -0.36 23.09 -14.50
C THR A 707 0.56 24.24 -14.88
N LYS A 708 1.33 24.72 -13.90
CA LYS A 708 2.16 25.92 -14.04
C LYS A 708 3.50 25.67 -14.71
N SER A 709 4.04 24.45 -14.59
CA SER A 709 5.38 24.11 -15.07
C SER A 709 5.39 22.78 -15.81
N TRP A 710 6.17 22.70 -16.89
CA TRP A 710 6.34 21.45 -17.65
C TRP A 710 7.08 20.36 -16.85
N ASN A 711 7.88 20.74 -15.84
CA ASN A 711 8.57 19.78 -14.96
C ASN A 711 7.57 18.91 -14.19
N GLU A 712 6.37 19.43 -13.96
CA GLU A 712 5.27 18.74 -13.27
C GLU A 712 4.43 17.87 -14.23
N TYR A 713 4.75 17.85 -15.53
CA TYR A 713 4.02 17.02 -16.48
C TYR A 713 4.07 15.55 -16.07
N THR A 714 2.91 14.92 -16.23
CA THR A 714 2.64 13.51 -15.96
C THR A 714 2.13 12.88 -17.24
N LEU A 715 1.85 11.58 -17.21
CA LEU A 715 1.27 10.87 -18.34
C LEU A 715 -0.02 11.54 -18.85
N PHE A 716 -0.82 12.13 -17.94
CA PHE A 716 -2.05 12.85 -18.28
C PHE A 716 -1.79 14.06 -19.18
N HIS A 717 -0.87 14.93 -18.77
CA HIS A 717 -0.47 16.11 -19.53
C HIS A 717 0.10 15.74 -20.90
N ILE A 718 0.97 14.74 -20.94
CA ILE A 718 1.62 14.30 -22.18
C ILE A 718 0.58 13.79 -23.18
N LEU A 719 -0.39 12.99 -22.74
CA LEU A 719 -1.43 12.47 -23.61
C LEU A 719 -2.46 13.53 -24.01
N GLU A 720 -2.76 14.49 -23.13
CA GLU A 720 -3.54 15.68 -23.49
C GLU A 720 -2.85 16.48 -24.62
N ILE A 721 -1.52 16.68 -24.55
CA ILE A 721 -0.74 17.31 -25.63
C ILE A 721 -0.83 16.49 -26.94
N CYS A 722 -0.90 15.17 -26.85
CA CYS A 722 -1.07 14.29 -28.01
C CYS A 722 -2.51 14.26 -28.56
N GLY A 723 -3.45 15.01 -27.98
CA GLY A 723 -4.85 15.02 -28.40
C GLY A 723 -5.74 13.96 -27.74
N PHE A 724 -5.26 13.30 -26.68
CA PHE A 724 -5.97 12.27 -25.94
C PHE A 724 -6.13 12.65 -24.45
N PRO A 725 -7.03 13.59 -24.10
CA PRO A 725 -7.30 13.93 -22.71
C PRO A 725 -7.84 12.71 -21.96
N LEU A 726 -7.18 12.35 -20.85
CA LEU A 726 -7.54 11.20 -20.02
C LEU A 726 -8.35 11.54 -18.78
N LEU A 727 -8.59 12.83 -18.55
CA LEU A 727 -9.39 13.34 -17.46
C LEU A 727 -10.66 13.96 -18.00
N LYS A 728 -11.75 13.69 -17.32
CA LYS A 728 -13.05 14.31 -17.57
C LYS A 728 -13.43 15.15 -16.37
N GLU A 729 -13.81 16.40 -16.61
CA GLU A 729 -14.36 17.26 -15.56
C GLU A 729 -15.78 16.81 -15.18
N THR A 730 -16.05 16.73 -13.89
CA THR A 730 -17.33 16.38 -13.28
C THR A 730 -17.65 17.37 -12.17
N THR A 731 -18.85 17.32 -11.60
CA THR A 731 -19.25 18.19 -10.49
C THR A 731 -18.43 17.95 -9.21
N ALA A 732 -17.86 16.75 -9.02
CA ALA A 732 -16.95 16.45 -7.90
C ALA A 732 -15.48 16.84 -8.18
N GLY A 733 -15.14 17.23 -9.42
CA GLY A 733 -13.77 17.45 -9.89
C GLY A 733 -13.41 16.52 -11.04
N PHE A 734 -12.13 16.18 -11.20
CA PHE A 734 -11.67 15.39 -12.33
C PHE A 734 -11.77 13.88 -12.09
N GLU A 735 -12.36 13.17 -13.04
CA GLU A 735 -12.42 11.71 -13.13
C GLU A 735 -11.36 11.19 -14.10
N ALA A 736 -10.68 10.10 -13.74
CA ALA A 736 -9.76 9.41 -14.65
C ALA A 736 -10.48 8.43 -15.57
N ASN A 737 -10.04 8.32 -16.82
CA ASN A 737 -10.53 7.28 -17.74
C ASN A 737 -10.20 5.86 -17.23
N ALA A 738 -11.08 4.89 -17.50
CA ALA A 738 -10.90 3.48 -17.15
C ALA A 738 -9.59 2.87 -17.67
N VAL A 739 -9.04 3.35 -18.79
CA VAL A 739 -7.76 2.87 -19.34
C VAL A 739 -6.59 3.13 -18.38
N ILE A 740 -6.63 4.22 -17.60
CA ILE A 740 -5.63 4.49 -16.54
C ILE A 740 -5.80 3.53 -15.36
N ARG A 741 -7.05 3.22 -14.97
CA ARG A 741 -7.31 2.22 -13.91
C ARG A 741 -6.72 0.86 -14.29
N ASN A 742 -6.82 0.48 -15.57
CA ASN A 742 -6.30 -0.78 -16.09
C ASN A 742 -4.77 -0.86 -16.03
N ILE A 743 -4.04 0.17 -16.47
CA ILE A 743 -2.56 0.14 -16.42
C ILE A 743 -2.05 0.13 -14.98
N ILE A 744 -2.66 0.89 -14.08
CA ILE A 744 -2.32 0.87 -12.64
C ILE A 744 -2.53 -0.54 -12.07
N ALA A 745 -3.63 -1.21 -12.43
CA ALA A 745 -3.89 -2.58 -11.99
C ALA A 745 -2.87 -3.59 -12.56
N ILE A 746 -2.45 -3.42 -13.83
CA ILE A 746 -1.41 -4.26 -14.45
C ILE A 746 -0.08 -4.10 -13.73
N ILE A 747 0.35 -2.87 -13.48
CA ILE A 747 1.64 -2.60 -12.83
C ILE A 747 1.66 -3.18 -11.42
N ASN A 748 0.59 -3.00 -10.64
CA ASN A 748 0.49 -3.58 -9.30
C ASN A 748 0.60 -5.12 -9.33
N LYS A 749 0.00 -5.77 -10.33
CA LYS A 749 0.15 -7.20 -10.56
C LYS A 749 1.61 -7.56 -10.89
N ILE A 750 2.25 -6.79 -11.77
CA ILE A 750 3.65 -7.06 -12.16
C ILE A 750 4.59 -6.95 -10.96
N LYS A 751 4.41 -5.94 -10.09
CA LYS A 751 5.23 -5.80 -8.89
C LYS A 751 5.18 -7.06 -8.02
N ILE A 752 3.99 -7.54 -7.71
CA ILE A 752 3.79 -8.78 -6.91
C ILE A 752 4.34 -10.00 -7.65
N PHE A 753 4.09 -10.08 -8.97
CA PHE A 753 4.55 -11.18 -9.80
C PHE A 753 6.09 -11.26 -9.86
N PHE A 754 6.76 -10.11 -9.96
CA PHE A 754 8.21 -10.02 -10.09
C PHE A 754 8.95 -10.35 -8.79
N GLU A 755 8.36 -10.07 -7.62
CA GLU A 755 8.88 -10.54 -6.34
C GLU A 755 9.01 -12.08 -6.30
N LYS A 756 8.13 -12.79 -7.02
CA LYS A 756 8.18 -14.26 -7.17
C LYS A 756 9.12 -14.73 -8.28
N LEU A 757 9.62 -13.85 -9.14
CA LEU A 757 10.56 -14.22 -10.21
C LEU A 757 12.01 -14.39 -9.72
N LYS A 758 12.22 -14.92 -8.51
CA LYS A 758 13.53 -15.20 -7.93
C LYS A 758 13.72 -16.69 -7.73
N CYS A 759 14.89 -17.22 -8.06
CA CYS A 759 15.27 -18.58 -7.70
C CYS A 759 15.45 -18.68 -6.19
N GLU A 760 14.78 -19.63 -5.53
CA GLU A 760 14.87 -19.81 -4.08
C GLU A 760 16.24 -20.36 -3.63
N VAL A 761 17.02 -20.93 -4.55
CA VAL A 761 18.33 -21.53 -4.24
C VAL A 761 19.46 -20.53 -4.45
N CYS A 762 19.59 -19.94 -5.64
CA CYS A 762 20.71 -19.04 -5.97
C CYS A 762 20.35 -17.55 -5.99
N GLY A 763 19.09 -17.18 -5.71
CA GLY A 763 18.62 -15.79 -5.62
C GLY A 763 18.51 -15.01 -6.93
N HIS A 764 19.10 -15.53 -8.01
CA HIS A 764 19.03 -14.94 -9.34
C HIS A 764 17.58 -14.87 -9.84
N LEU A 765 17.30 -13.91 -10.71
CA LEU A 765 16.02 -13.85 -11.42
C LEU A 765 15.76 -15.18 -12.16
N ILE A 766 14.50 -15.51 -12.44
CA ILE A 766 14.15 -16.62 -13.33
C ILE A 766 13.55 -16.04 -14.62
N TRP A 767 13.93 -16.60 -15.76
CA TRP A 767 13.52 -16.10 -17.07
C TRP A 767 12.47 -16.97 -17.70
N SER A 768 11.64 -16.37 -18.54
CA SER A 768 10.66 -17.11 -19.33
C SER A 768 11.35 -18.22 -20.12
N LYS A 769 10.88 -19.45 -19.91
CA LYS A 769 11.20 -20.59 -20.75
C LYS A 769 10.27 -20.47 -21.96
N HIS A 770 10.72 -19.78 -23.01
CA HIS A 770 9.97 -19.68 -24.27
C HIS A 770 9.56 -21.08 -24.71
N SER A 771 8.31 -21.46 -24.43
CA SER A 771 7.84 -22.82 -24.64
C SER A 771 6.32 -22.80 -24.81
N GLY A 772 5.92 -22.93 -26.08
CA GLY A 772 4.54 -23.11 -26.47
C GLY A 772 4.08 -22.10 -27.53
N PRO A 773 3.04 -22.44 -28.29
CA PRO A 773 2.51 -21.59 -29.35
C PRO A 773 1.66 -20.41 -28.85
N PHE A 774 1.19 -20.46 -27.60
CA PHE A 774 0.29 -19.45 -27.03
C PHE A 774 0.72 -19.11 -25.60
N ASN A 775 1.32 -17.94 -25.44
CA ASN A 775 1.74 -17.29 -24.18
C ASN A 775 3.12 -17.72 -23.62
N ASN A 776 4.04 -16.75 -23.49
CA ASN A 776 5.45 -16.98 -23.13
C ASN A 776 5.76 -16.78 -21.63
N TYR A 777 4.79 -16.31 -20.82
CA TYR A 777 5.05 -15.72 -19.48
C TYR A 777 4.45 -16.47 -18.29
N ASN A 778 4.21 -17.78 -18.43
CA ASN A 778 3.74 -18.59 -17.31
C ASN A 778 4.74 -19.65 -16.84
N ARG A 779 5.86 -19.83 -17.55
CA ARG A 779 6.88 -20.85 -17.28
C ARG A 779 8.24 -20.19 -17.24
N PHE A 780 8.96 -20.42 -16.16
CA PHE A 780 10.22 -19.76 -15.88
C PHE A 780 11.30 -20.77 -15.49
N VAL A 781 12.57 -20.41 -15.72
CA VAL A 781 13.74 -21.23 -15.38
C VAL A 781 14.86 -20.37 -14.82
N CYS A 782 15.64 -20.95 -13.90
CA CYS A 782 16.90 -20.35 -13.47
C CYS A 782 17.94 -20.48 -14.60
N ILE A 783 18.50 -19.35 -15.04
CA ILE A 783 19.53 -19.33 -16.09
C ILE A 783 20.95 -19.43 -15.55
N ASN A 784 21.14 -19.35 -14.23
CA ASN A 784 22.46 -19.56 -13.64
C ASN A 784 22.85 -21.03 -13.87
N ASN A 785 23.81 -21.25 -14.77
CA ASN A 785 24.32 -22.56 -15.17
C ASN A 785 24.97 -23.32 -14.01
N LEU A 786 25.32 -22.64 -12.93
CA LEU A 786 25.91 -23.21 -11.73
C LEU A 786 24.89 -23.58 -10.65
N CYS A 787 23.62 -23.21 -10.83
CA CYS A 787 22.56 -23.46 -9.84
C CYS A 787 22.05 -24.91 -9.91
N PRO A 788 21.82 -25.60 -8.76
CA PRO A 788 21.17 -26.92 -8.74
C PRO A 788 19.75 -26.93 -9.34
N GLU A 789 19.09 -25.78 -9.41
CA GLU A 789 17.77 -25.57 -10.02
C GLU A 789 17.86 -25.04 -11.46
N HIS A 790 19.04 -25.07 -12.08
CA HIS A 790 19.23 -24.64 -13.47
C HIS A 790 18.27 -25.40 -14.40
N ASN A 791 17.59 -24.67 -15.28
CA ASN A 791 16.60 -25.18 -16.23
C ASN A 791 15.40 -25.96 -15.64
N LYS A 792 15.24 -26.02 -14.32
CA LYS A 792 14.03 -26.57 -13.69
C LYS A 792 12.88 -25.58 -13.85
N GLU A 793 11.73 -26.09 -14.29
CA GLU A 793 10.58 -25.26 -14.64
C GLU A 793 9.79 -24.83 -13.41
N VAL A 794 9.54 -23.53 -13.31
CA VAL A 794 8.66 -22.90 -12.32
C VAL A 794 7.48 -22.30 -13.06
N TYR A 795 6.27 -22.71 -12.68
CA TYR A 795 5.03 -22.17 -13.24
C TYR A 795 4.49 -21.05 -12.34
N LEU A 796 4.28 -19.87 -12.92
CA LEU A 796 3.73 -18.69 -12.25
C LEU A 796 2.55 -18.15 -13.06
N SER A 797 1.41 -17.90 -12.42
CA SER A 797 0.26 -17.27 -13.09
C SER A 797 -0.73 -16.66 -12.12
N TYR A 798 -1.47 -15.63 -12.54
CA TYR A 798 -2.64 -15.19 -11.78
C TYR A 798 -3.82 -16.15 -11.98
N CYS A 799 -4.56 -16.40 -10.91
CA CYS A 799 -5.72 -17.27 -10.93
C CYS A 799 -6.79 -16.78 -11.92
N ASN A 800 -7.22 -17.67 -12.82
CA ASN A 800 -8.25 -17.35 -13.81
C ASN A 800 -9.62 -17.03 -13.19
N LYS A 801 -9.93 -17.56 -11.99
CA LYS A 801 -11.20 -17.34 -11.28
C LYS A 801 -11.24 -16.00 -10.57
N CYS A 802 -10.37 -15.77 -9.58
CA CYS A 802 -10.44 -14.56 -8.76
C CYS A 802 -9.61 -13.38 -9.30
N LYS A 803 -8.75 -13.60 -10.31
CA LYS A 803 -7.83 -12.60 -10.91
C LYS A 803 -6.86 -11.90 -9.93
N LYS A 804 -6.87 -12.31 -8.65
CA LYS A 804 -6.09 -11.73 -7.55
C LYS A 804 -5.02 -12.69 -7.00
N GLY A 805 -5.38 -13.96 -6.81
CA GLY A 805 -4.46 -14.96 -6.24
C GLY A 805 -3.36 -15.32 -7.24
N LEU A 806 -2.10 -15.21 -6.80
CA LEU A 806 -0.93 -15.64 -7.54
C LEU A 806 -0.69 -17.14 -7.28
N ILE A 807 -0.56 -17.92 -8.35
CA ILE A 807 -0.23 -19.34 -8.32
C ILE A 807 1.26 -19.48 -8.60
N ASP A 808 1.97 -20.18 -7.73
CA ASP A 808 3.38 -20.50 -7.85
C ASP A 808 3.58 -22.02 -7.68
N SER A 809 4.18 -22.69 -8.66
CA SER A 809 4.30 -24.15 -8.61
C SER A 809 5.19 -24.66 -7.49
N ARG A 810 5.98 -23.80 -6.85
CA ARG A 810 6.83 -24.15 -5.71
C ARG A 810 6.03 -24.31 -4.43
N ASP A 811 4.91 -23.61 -4.30
CA ASP A 811 4.05 -23.62 -3.11
C ASP A 811 2.62 -24.13 -3.34
N SER A 812 2.21 -24.31 -4.60
CA SER A 812 0.87 -24.74 -4.99
C SER A 812 0.84 -26.15 -5.59
N ALA A 813 0.00 -27.01 -5.01
CA ALA A 813 -0.32 -28.34 -5.51
C ALA A 813 -1.23 -28.30 -6.77
N GLN A 814 -1.34 -29.45 -7.44
CA GLN A 814 -2.24 -29.64 -8.58
C GLN A 814 -3.53 -30.34 -8.16
N CYS A 815 -4.63 -30.04 -8.84
CA CYS A 815 -5.86 -30.82 -8.75
C CYS A 815 -5.76 -32.10 -9.61
N PRO A 816 -6.74 -33.02 -9.54
CA PRO A 816 -6.75 -34.24 -10.35
C PRO A 816 -6.65 -34.02 -11.87
N ASN A 817 -7.07 -32.84 -12.36
CA ASN A 817 -6.94 -32.46 -13.77
C ASN A 817 -5.54 -31.90 -14.12
N GLY A 818 -4.58 -31.86 -13.19
CA GLY A 818 -3.24 -31.34 -13.42
C GLY A 818 -3.12 -29.80 -13.41
N TRP A 819 -4.22 -29.08 -13.14
CA TRP A 819 -4.20 -27.62 -12.99
C TRP A 819 -3.76 -27.24 -11.57
N ARG A 820 -2.93 -26.20 -11.46
CA ARG A 820 -2.47 -25.68 -10.17
C ARG A 820 -3.61 -24.98 -9.41
N ILE A 821 -3.59 -25.07 -8.09
CA ILE A 821 -4.67 -24.60 -7.21
C ILE A 821 -4.34 -23.20 -6.67
N CYS A 822 -5.26 -22.26 -6.80
CA CYS A 822 -5.10 -20.92 -6.25
C CYS A 822 -5.03 -20.93 -4.71
N PRO A 823 -3.96 -20.40 -4.09
CA PRO A 823 -3.85 -20.36 -2.63
C PRO A 823 -4.85 -19.40 -1.97
N LEU A 824 -5.37 -18.41 -2.72
CA LEU A 824 -6.32 -17.42 -2.22
C LEU A 824 -7.77 -17.94 -2.24
N CYS A 825 -8.26 -18.36 -3.41
CA CYS A 825 -9.67 -18.70 -3.61
C CYS A 825 -9.94 -20.20 -3.79
N TYR A 826 -8.89 -21.03 -3.70
CA TYR A 826 -8.95 -22.50 -3.85
C TYR A 826 -9.40 -22.96 -5.25
N GLY A 827 -9.54 -22.04 -6.20
CA GLY A 827 -9.94 -22.35 -7.58
C GLY A 827 -8.80 -22.95 -8.40
N CYS A 828 -9.12 -23.94 -9.23
CA CYS A 828 -8.21 -24.54 -10.22
C CYS A 828 -8.79 -24.39 -11.63
N CYS A 829 -9.29 -25.46 -12.26
CA CYS A 829 -9.88 -25.48 -13.59
C CYS A 829 -11.41 -25.22 -13.60
N ASN A 830 -11.91 -24.60 -14.66
CA ASN A 830 -13.34 -24.48 -14.98
C ASN A 830 -13.58 -24.92 -16.44
N ASP A 831 -14.82 -25.29 -16.77
CA ASP A 831 -15.15 -25.75 -18.13
C ASP A 831 -14.91 -24.67 -19.19
N GLU A 832 -15.27 -23.42 -18.89
CA GLU A 832 -15.12 -22.29 -19.82
C GLU A 832 -13.66 -21.98 -20.20
N THR A 833 -12.71 -22.07 -19.26
CA THR A 833 -11.28 -21.86 -19.56
C THR A 833 -10.69 -23.02 -20.34
N ILE A 834 -11.14 -24.25 -20.07
CA ILE A 834 -10.73 -25.42 -20.84
C ILE A 834 -11.23 -25.27 -22.28
N GLU A 835 -12.48 -24.88 -22.47
CA GLU A 835 -13.04 -24.63 -23.81
C GLU A 835 -12.31 -23.49 -24.53
N SER A 836 -11.97 -22.41 -23.82
CA SER A 836 -11.16 -21.31 -24.37
C SER A 836 -9.74 -21.74 -24.77
N VAL A 837 -9.19 -22.77 -24.12
CA VAL A 837 -7.91 -23.38 -24.53
C VAL A 837 -8.12 -24.22 -25.78
N VAL A 838 -9.14 -25.08 -25.82
CA VAL A 838 -9.51 -25.90 -26.98
C VAL A 838 -9.73 -25.03 -28.21
N GLN A 839 -10.50 -23.95 -28.08
CA GLN A 839 -10.80 -23.03 -29.17
C GLN A 839 -9.53 -22.39 -29.75
N ARG A 840 -8.51 -22.10 -28.94
CA ARG A 840 -7.23 -21.58 -29.44
C ARG A 840 -6.49 -22.58 -30.32
N TYR A 841 -6.54 -23.87 -30.01
CA TYR A 841 -5.97 -24.91 -30.86
C TYR A 841 -6.74 -25.04 -32.18
N ILE A 842 -8.08 -25.01 -32.12
CA ILE A 842 -8.95 -25.05 -33.31
C ILE A 842 -8.67 -23.87 -34.24
N VAL A 843 -8.74 -22.63 -33.73
CA VAL A 843 -8.53 -21.40 -34.50
C VAL A 843 -7.12 -21.32 -35.08
N SER A 844 -6.13 -21.90 -34.40
CA SER A 844 -4.74 -21.90 -34.88
C SER A 844 -4.40 -23.11 -35.75
N HIS A 845 -5.39 -23.91 -36.14
CA HIS A 845 -5.23 -25.13 -36.93
C HIS A 845 -4.19 -26.12 -36.35
N LYS A 846 -4.17 -26.27 -35.02
CA LYS A 846 -3.27 -27.19 -34.29
C LYS A 846 -4.07 -28.33 -33.64
N PRO A 847 -3.50 -29.56 -33.57
CA PRO A 847 -4.17 -30.68 -32.91
C PRO A 847 -4.34 -30.39 -31.41
N ILE A 848 -5.52 -30.71 -30.87
CA ILE A 848 -5.82 -30.55 -29.44
C ILE A 848 -5.08 -31.65 -28.66
N PRO A 849 -4.27 -31.31 -27.63
CA PRO A 849 -3.58 -32.30 -26.83
C PRO A 849 -4.55 -33.28 -26.12
N PRO A 850 -4.26 -34.60 -26.07
CA PRO A 850 -5.16 -35.60 -25.47
C PRO A 850 -5.53 -35.33 -24.01
N LEU A 851 -4.61 -34.72 -23.25
CA LEU A 851 -4.86 -34.34 -21.86
C LEU A 851 -5.92 -33.22 -21.75
N ILE A 852 -5.91 -32.24 -22.66
CA ILE A 852 -6.89 -31.15 -22.69
C ILE A 852 -8.25 -31.69 -23.11
N GLU A 853 -8.29 -32.59 -24.09
CA GLU A 853 -9.55 -33.21 -24.53
C GLU A 853 -10.20 -34.01 -23.39
N LYS A 854 -9.42 -34.77 -22.60
CA LYS A 854 -9.91 -35.48 -21.40
C LYS A 854 -10.46 -34.55 -20.31
N GLN A 855 -10.00 -33.30 -20.26
CA GLN A 855 -10.43 -32.31 -19.28
C GLN A 855 -11.74 -31.61 -19.69
N ARG A 856 -12.11 -31.64 -20.97
CA ARG A 856 -13.29 -30.95 -21.51
C ARG A 856 -14.57 -31.41 -20.79
N GLY A 857 -15.35 -30.47 -20.26
CA GLY A 857 -16.55 -30.76 -19.45
C GLY A 857 -16.29 -31.26 -18.01
N ASN A 858 -15.02 -31.43 -17.62
CA ASN A 858 -14.59 -31.95 -16.31
C ASN A 858 -13.99 -30.86 -15.40
N GLY A 859 -14.34 -29.59 -15.60
CA GLY A 859 -13.98 -28.47 -14.75
C GLY A 859 -14.52 -28.60 -13.33
N HIS A 860 -13.76 -28.09 -12.34
CA HIS A 860 -14.09 -28.21 -10.92
C HIS A 860 -14.79 -26.97 -10.36
N ASN A 861 -14.31 -25.78 -10.74
CA ASN A 861 -14.73 -24.51 -10.11
C ASN A 861 -16.22 -24.21 -10.33
N ASN A 862 -16.76 -24.51 -11.51
CA ASN A 862 -18.18 -24.32 -11.85
C ASN A 862 -19.09 -25.36 -11.19
N LYS A 863 -18.52 -26.44 -10.64
CA LYS A 863 -19.22 -27.48 -9.87
C LYS A 863 -19.02 -27.31 -8.35
N ASN A 864 -18.46 -26.17 -7.91
CA ASN A 864 -18.11 -25.89 -6.51
C ASN A 864 -17.21 -26.94 -5.84
N ILE A 865 -16.39 -27.65 -6.63
CA ILE A 865 -15.40 -28.61 -6.14
C ILE A 865 -14.08 -27.87 -5.90
N TYR A 866 -13.54 -27.96 -4.68
CA TYR A 866 -12.31 -27.29 -4.27
C TYR A 866 -11.26 -28.28 -3.77
N PHE A 867 -9.99 -27.96 -3.97
CA PHE A 867 -8.85 -28.76 -3.54
C PHE A 867 -7.88 -27.90 -2.72
N CYS A 868 -7.08 -28.55 -1.88
CA CYS A 868 -6.13 -27.90 -1.01
C CYS A 868 -4.91 -27.42 -1.79
N PRO A 869 -4.54 -26.13 -1.72
CA PRO A 869 -3.34 -25.62 -2.39
C PRO A 869 -2.05 -26.22 -1.85
N LYS A 870 -2.02 -26.76 -0.62
CA LYS A 870 -0.80 -27.34 -0.03
C LYS A 870 -0.52 -28.78 -0.46
N CYS A 871 -1.55 -29.63 -0.57
CA CYS A 871 -1.38 -31.07 -0.80
C CYS A 871 -2.25 -31.65 -1.92
N GLY A 872 -3.15 -30.87 -2.52
CA GLY A 872 -4.04 -31.34 -3.59
C GLY A 872 -5.25 -32.16 -3.11
N GLY A 873 -5.39 -32.45 -1.81
CA GLY A 873 -6.54 -33.18 -1.26
C GLY A 873 -7.86 -32.40 -1.36
N LYS A 874 -9.00 -33.08 -1.42
CA LYS A 874 -10.32 -32.43 -1.57
C LYS A 874 -10.67 -31.61 -0.32
N ILE A 875 -11.36 -30.49 -0.52
CA ILE A 875 -11.95 -29.72 0.57
C ILE A 875 -13.35 -30.26 0.86
N ILE A 876 -13.59 -30.63 2.10
CA ILE A 876 -14.85 -31.15 2.61
C ILE A 876 -15.47 -30.20 3.63
N SER A 877 -16.79 -30.25 3.79
CA SER A 877 -17.54 -29.50 4.82
C SER A 877 -17.68 -30.34 6.09
N ILE A 878 -17.31 -29.77 7.23
CA ILE A 878 -17.41 -30.39 8.55
C ILE A 878 -18.29 -29.49 9.43
N LEU A 879 -19.23 -30.08 10.18
CA LEU A 879 -20.12 -29.35 11.09
C LEU A 879 -19.41 -29.15 12.43
N ASN A 880 -19.28 -27.91 12.89
CA ASN A 880 -18.69 -27.61 14.21
C ASN A 880 -19.80 -27.49 15.25
N GLU A 881 -20.00 -28.56 16.02
CA GLU A 881 -21.04 -28.69 17.04
C GLU A 881 -20.98 -27.60 18.12
N LYS A 882 -19.79 -27.00 18.38
CA LYS A 882 -19.62 -25.96 19.42
C LYS A 882 -20.05 -24.56 18.97
N GLN A 883 -20.07 -24.29 17.66
CA GLN A 883 -20.35 -22.95 17.10
C GLN A 883 -21.54 -22.94 16.14
N ASN A 884 -22.16 -24.10 15.92
CA ASN A 884 -23.26 -24.30 14.97
C ASN A 884 -22.94 -23.74 13.57
N ASN A 885 -21.70 -23.90 13.12
CA ASN A 885 -21.22 -23.39 11.83
C ASN A 885 -20.51 -24.49 11.00
N VAL A 886 -20.51 -24.32 9.68
CA VAL A 886 -19.87 -25.25 8.73
C VAL A 886 -18.44 -24.77 8.45
N ILE A 887 -17.45 -25.62 8.74
CA ILE A 887 -16.03 -25.38 8.45
C ILE A 887 -15.64 -26.14 7.19
N TYR A 888 -14.87 -25.50 6.32
CA TYR A 888 -14.32 -26.13 5.12
C TYR A 888 -12.85 -26.52 5.37
N GLN A 889 -12.53 -27.81 5.30
CA GLN A 889 -11.21 -28.34 5.66
C GLN A 889 -10.72 -29.36 4.63
N CYS A 890 -9.40 -29.42 4.43
CA CYS A 890 -8.77 -30.46 3.61
C CYS A 890 -8.81 -31.81 4.30
N GLU A 891 -9.28 -32.83 3.59
CA GLU A 891 -9.33 -34.22 4.07
C GLU A 891 -7.94 -34.82 4.38
N ASN A 892 -6.89 -34.39 3.67
CA ASN A 892 -5.55 -34.98 3.79
C ASN A 892 -4.66 -34.31 4.84
N CYS A 893 -4.67 -32.98 4.94
CA CYS A 893 -3.70 -32.24 5.77
C CYS A 893 -4.35 -31.31 6.80
N GLY A 894 -5.68 -31.30 6.89
CA GLY A 894 -6.42 -30.48 7.85
C GLY A 894 -6.37 -28.96 7.61
N HIS A 895 -5.84 -28.51 6.47
CA HIS A 895 -5.82 -27.09 6.14
C HIS A 895 -7.25 -26.52 5.98
N GLN A 896 -7.57 -25.47 6.74
CA GLN A 896 -8.89 -24.85 6.71
C GLN A 896 -8.99 -23.73 5.66
N LYS A 897 -10.05 -23.77 4.86
CA LYS A 897 -10.41 -22.71 3.91
C LYS A 897 -11.10 -21.58 4.68
N ARG A 898 -10.41 -20.43 4.78
CA ARG A 898 -11.01 -19.19 5.30
C ARG A 898 -12.11 -18.74 4.33
N GLN A 899 -13.33 -18.51 4.84
CA GLN A 899 -14.36 -17.82 4.06
C GLN A 899 -13.88 -16.37 3.83
N GLN A 900 -13.96 -15.92 2.58
CA GLN A 900 -13.70 -14.53 2.19
C GLN A 900 -15.01 -13.77 2.11
#